data_AF-A0A5N0END0-F1
#
_entry.id   AF-A0A5N0END0-F1
#
_cell.length_a   1.000
_cell.length_b   1.000
_cell.length_c   1.000
_cell.angle_alpha   90.00
_cell.angle_beta   90.00
_cell.angle_gamma   90.00
#
_symmetry.space_group_name_H-M   'P 1'
#
loop_
_entity.id
_entity.type
_entity.pdbx_description
1 polymer ?
#
loop_
_entity_poly.entity_id
_entity_poly.type
_entity_poly.pdbx_seq_one_letter_code
_entity_poly.pdbx_strand_id
1 'polypeptide(L)'
;MATAAKVDATEEQARALVEESRETTWAKPSFAKEMFLGRFRLDLIHPYPQPGAADAARTEAYLARLRPFCESIDGRVIEAEGRIPDEYVKGLAELGCFGLKIPESYGGQGLSQFGYNRALMLVGSAHPSLGVLLSAHQSIGVPEPLKLAGTDEQKAEFLPRCAAGAVSAFLLTEPDVGSDPARMASTATPIEDGTAYELNGVKLWTTNGVVAELLVVMARVPKSEGHRGGISAFVVEADSPGITVERRNAFMGLRGIENGVTRMHNVRVPRANLIGREGDGLKIALTTLNAGRLAIPALCTASAKWSLKIAREWSTERVQWGKPVGEHEAVGQKISFIAATTYALEAALDLSAAMCDEARNDIRIEAALAKLWASEMSCTIADELVQIRGGRGYETAASLAARGERAVGAEQLVRDLRINRIFEGSSEIMRLLIAREMADAHMSAAGALVDRNAEFKDKAKAAVGATGFYAKWFPQLAVGSGTVPAAYTEFGTLAKHLRFVERSSRKQARSLMYAMGRWQAGLEYKQNFLGRIVDIGAELFAMSASCMRAQALRTAGAPEATAATELADAFCKQSRVRIRRLFDALWDNTDDDDRTLSRGVLTGRYTWLEEGVFDPSEGTGPWIAEWQLGPSTEQNLLRPFLPSTRSPSTP
;
A
#
# COMPACT_ATOMS: atom_id res chain seq x y z
N MET A 1 -32.41 -22.57 -9.28
CA MET A 1 -31.02 -22.07 -9.25
C MET A 1 -30.88 -21.28 -7.96
N ALA A 2 -29.94 -21.67 -7.09
CA ALA A 2 -29.70 -20.97 -5.84
C ALA A 2 -28.81 -19.77 -6.13
N THR A 3 -29.32 -18.55 -5.89
CA THR A 3 -28.48 -17.37 -5.71
C THR A 3 -27.47 -17.69 -4.61
N ALA A 4 -26.19 -17.32 -4.81
CA ALA A 4 -25.24 -17.36 -3.71
C ALA A 4 -25.81 -16.45 -2.61
N ALA A 5 -26.14 -17.02 -1.44
CA ALA A 5 -26.65 -16.23 -0.34
C ALA A 5 -25.58 -15.19 0.03
N LYS A 6 -25.93 -13.90 0.00
CA LYS A 6 -25.06 -12.85 0.55
C LYS A 6 -24.69 -13.29 1.97
N VAL A 7 -23.39 -13.39 2.24
CA VAL A 7 -22.93 -13.71 3.59
C VAL A 7 -23.11 -12.44 4.41
N ASP A 8 -24.18 -12.42 5.20
CA ASP A 8 -24.41 -11.35 6.16
C ASP A 8 -23.45 -11.54 7.34
N ALA A 9 -22.50 -10.61 7.49
CA ALA A 9 -21.67 -10.48 8.68
C ALA A 9 -22.08 -9.20 9.40
N THR A 10 -22.31 -9.29 10.71
CA THR A 10 -22.48 -8.08 11.52
C THR A 10 -21.17 -7.31 11.60
N GLU A 11 -21.22 -6.01 11.86
CA GLU A 11 -20.02 -5.20 12.09
C GLU A 11 -19.10 -5.81 13.16
N GLU A 12 -19.69 -6.38 14.22
CA GLU A 12 -18.96 -7.06 15.29
C GLU A 12 -18.23 -8.31 14.79
N GLN A 13 -18.88 -9.15 13.97
CA GLN A 13 -18.27 -10.34 13.37
C GLN A 13 -17.14 -9.98 12.40
N ALA A 14 -17.34 -8.96 11.58
CA ALA A 14 -16.31 -8.47 10.65
C ALA A 14 -15.07 -7.99 11.42
N ARG A 15 -15.27 -7.18 12.46
CA ARG A 15 -14.19 -6.70 13.33
C ARG A 15 -13.49 -7.85 14.06
N ALA A 16 -14.24 -8.82 14.58
CA ALA A 16 -13.67 -9.98 15.27
C ALA A 16 -12.77 -10.83 14.35
N LEU A 17 -13.21 -11.08 13.12
CA LEU A 17 -12.42 -11.83 12.14
C LEU A 17 -11.12 -11.11 11.77
N VAL A 18 -11.19 -9.78 11.56
CA VAL A 18 -10.00 -8.97 11.29
C VAL A 18 -9.03 -9.02 12.48
N GLU A 19 -9.54 -8.93 13.71
CA GLU A 19 -8.72 -9.00 14.93
C GLU A 19 -8.09 -10.39 15.12
N GLU A 20 -8.82 -11.48 14.87
CA GLU A 20 -8.28 -12.86 14.94
C GLU A 20 -7.20 -13.10 13.88
N SER A 21 -7.37 -12.49 12.70
CA SER A 21 -6.43 -12.64 11.59
C SER A 21 -5.20 -11.74 11.72
N ARG A 22 -5.18 -10.83 12.70
CA ARG A 22 -4.10 -9.87 12.91
C ARG A 22 -2.90 -10.53 13.59
N GLU A 23 -1.72 -10.04 13.29
CA GLU A 23 -0.54 -10.34 14.08
C GLU A 23 -0.60 -9.54 15.39
N THR A 24 -0.96 -10.18 16.50
CA THR A 24 -1.11 -9.49 17.81
C THR A 24 0.17 -9.44 18.62
N THR A 25 1.18 -10.23 18.26
CA THR A 25 2.45 -10.29 18.97
C THR A 25 3.45 -9.28 18.42
N TRP A 26 4.06 -8.48 19.30
CA TRP A 26 5.13 -7.55 18.97
C TRP A 26 6.46 -8.14 19.43
N ALA A 27 7.06 -8.99 18.60
CA ALA A 27 8.36 -9.60 18.91
C ALA A 27 9.53 -8.61 18.78
N LYS A 28 9.33 -7.51 18.05
CA LYS A 28 10.37 -6.52 17.70
C LYS A 28 9.86 -5.09 17.99
N PRO A 29 10.76 -4.14 18.30
CA PRO A 29 10.38 -2.74 18.46
C PRO A 29 9.90 -2.13 17.13
N SER A 30 9.00 -1.14 17.20
CA SER A 30 8.59 -0.32 16.06
C SER A 30 8.84 1.15 16.41
N PHE A 31 9.54 1.86 15.53
CA PHE A 31 9.83 3.29 15.67
C PHE A 31 8.54 4.10 15.63
N ALA A 32 7.65 3.80 14.67
CA ALA A 32 6.40 4.51 14.54
C ALA A 32 5.46 4.26 15.73
N LYS A 33 5.38 3.01 16.23
CA LYS A 33 4.61 2.70 17.45
C LYS A 33 5.09 3.53 18.64
N GLU A 34 6.40 3.58 18.86
CA GLU A 34 6.99 4.36 19.95
C GLU A 34 6.74 5.86 19.78
N MET A 35 6.80 6.36 18.55
CA MET A 35 6.49 7.76 18.21
C MET A 35 5.04 8.12 18.57
N PHE A 36 4.05 7.27 18.23
CA PHE A 36 2.65 7.47 18.64
C PHE A 36 2.44 7.43 20.15
N LEU A 37 3.28 6.66 20.87
CA LEU A 37 3.33 6.65 22.34
C LEU A 37 4.11 7.85 22.92
N GLY A 38 4.52 8.83 22.10
CA GLY A 38 5.26 10.00 22.53
C GLY A 38 6.73 9.72 22.87
N ARG A 39 7.25 8.56 22.49
CA ARG A 39 8.65 8.14 22.70
C ARG A 39 9.40 8.20 21.38
N PHE A 40 10.16 9.27 21.16
CA PHE A 40 11.00 9.41 19.97
C PHE A 40 12.30 8.58 20.10
N ARG A 41 12.20 7.28 19.80
CA ARG A 41 13.29 6.29 19.89
C ARG A 41 14.21 6.36 18.67
N LEU A 42 15.03 7.41 18.63
CA LEU A 42 15.95 7.68 17.53
C LEU A 42 16.92 6.52 17.27
N ASP A 43 17.27 5.75 18.30
CA ASP A 43 18.13 4.56 18.25
C ASP A 43 17.61 3.44 17.31
N LEU A 44 16.31 3.43 16.99
CA LEU A 44 15.73 2.44 16.07
C LEU A 44 15.97 2.78 14.59
N ILE A 45 16.34 4.02 14.30
CA ILE A 45 16.53 4.55 12.94
C ILE A 45 17.87 5.29 12.74
N HIS A 46 18.68 5.40 13.80
CA HIS A 46 19.99 6.05 13.80
C HIS A 46 21.08 5.13 14.41
N PRO A 47 22.23 4.90 13.75
CA PRO A 47 22.57 5.43 12.42
C PRO A 47 21.61 4.91 11.34
N TYR A 48 21.49 5.67 10.24
CA TYR A 48 20.57 5.33 9.17
C TYR A 48 20.90 3.92 8.64
N PRO A 49 19.92 3.01 8.60
CA PRO A 49 20.16 1.65 8.15
C PRO A 49 20.52 1.67 6.66
N GLN A 50 21.60 0.98 6.30
CA GLN A 50 22.13 0.90 4.94
C GLN A 50 22.13 -0.57 4.49
N PRO A 51 21.86 -0.86 3.22
CA PRO A 51 22.07 -2.20 2.68
C PRO A 51 23.51 -2.65 2.91
N GLY A 52 23.71 -3.94 3.18
CA GLY A 52 25.05 -4.52 3.25
C GLY A 52 25.79 -4.35 1.91
N ALA A 53 27.13 -4.26 1.95
CA ALA A 53 27.92 -4.01 0.73
C ALA A 53 27.66 -5.02 -0.39
N ALA A 54 27.44 -6.30 -0.05
CA ALA A 54 27.09 -7.35 -1.01
C ALA A 54 25.71 -7.11 -1.66
N ASP A 55 24.71 -6.72 -0.86
CA ASP A 55 23.35 -6.44 -1.35
C ASP A 55 23.31 -5.19 -2.21
N ALA A 56 24.07 -4.16 -1.83
CA ALA A 56 24.23 -2.93 -2.60
C ALA A 56 24.87 -3.22 -3.97
N ALA A 57 25.98 -3.96 -4.00
CA ALA A 57 26.67 -4.34 -5.24
C ALA A 57 25.78 -5.22 -6.15
N ARG A 58 25.07 -6.20 -5.57
CA ARG A 58 24.10 -7.04 -6.29
C ARG A 58 22.99 -6.19 -6.92
N THR A 59 22.43 -5.27 -6.14
CA THR A 59 21.38 -4.35 -6.60
C THR A 59 21.87 -3.49 -7.74
N GLU A 60 23.04 -2.85 -7.59
CA GLU A 60 23.62 -1.99 -8.63
C GLU A 60 23.88 -2.76 -9.93
N ALA A 61 24.51 -3.93 -9.84
CA ALA A 61 24.78 -4.79 -11.00
C ALA A 61 23.48 -5.19 -11.71
N TYR A 62 22.44 -5.55 -10.95
CA TYR A 62 21.15 -5.90 -11.52
C TYR A 62 20.48 -4.71 -12.23
N LEU A 63 20.46 -3.53 -11.60
CA LEU A 63 19.87 -2.32 -12.18
C LEU A 63 20.62 -1.85 -13.43
N ALA A 64 21.95 -2.01 -13.47
CA ALA A 64 22.76 -1.70 -14.65
C ALA A 64 22.38 -2.58 -15.85
N ARG A 65 22.10 -3.87 -15.62
CA ARG A 65 21.62 -4.80 -16.65
C ARG A 65 20.18 -4.53 -17.08
N LEU A 66 19.31 -4.13 -16.16
CA LEU A 66 17.89 -3.87 -16.42
C LEU A 66 17.66 -2.56 -17.19
N ARG A 67 18.47 -1.52 -16.94
CA ARG A 67 18.28 -0.17 -17.47
C ARG A 67 18.15 -0.10 -19.00
N PRO A 68 19.05 -0.67 -19.81
CA PRO A 68 18.96 -0.57 -21.26
C PRO A 68 17.63 -1.11 -21.82
N PHE A 69 17.12 -2.19 -21.21
CA PHE A 69 15.83 -2.76 -21.60
C PHE A 69 14.66 -1.85 -21.23
N CYS A 70 14.67 -1.25 -20.03
CA CYS A 70 13.65 -0.26 -19.66
C CYS A 70 13.68 0.97 -20.58
N GLU A 71 14.86 1.40 -21.03
CA GLU A 71 15.01 2.53 -21.96
C GLU A 71 14.54 2.19 -23.38
N SER A 72 14.52 0.91 -23.77
CA SER A 72 14.01 0.47 -25.08
C SER A 72 12.48 0.34 -25.14
N ILE A 73 11.80 0.29 -23.99
CA ILE A 73 10.34 0.17 -23.93
C ILE A 73 9.68 1.49 -24.32
N ASP A 74 8.80 1.45 -25.32
CA ASP A 74 7.92 2.58 -25.63
C ASP A 74 6.60 2.47 -24.87
N GLY A 75 6.50 3.19 -23.76
CA GLY A 75 5.28 3.24 -22.94
C GLY A 75 4.06 3.83 -23.68
N ARG A 76 4.25 4.56 -24.79
CA ARG A 76 3.13 5.10 -25.58
C ARG A 76 2.35 4.02 -26.29
N VAL A 77 3.01 2.91 -26.64
CA VAL A 77 2.34 1.72 -27.21
C VAL A 77 1.35 1.16 -26.20
N ILE A 78 1.77 1.03 -24.93
CA ILE A 78 0.91 0.56 -23.84
C ILE A 78 -0.30 1.49 -23.63
N GLU A 79 -0.07 2.80 -23.64
CA GLU A 79 -1.14 3.79 -23.45
C GLU A 79 -2.15 3.81 -24.62
N ALA A 80 -1.67 3.59 -25.85
CA ALA A 80 -2.51 3.58 -27.05
C ALA A 80 -3.33 2.29 -27.18
N GLU A 81 -2.72 1.14 -26.89
CA GLU A 81 -3.36 -0.17 -27.02
C GLU A 81 -4.15 -0.57 -25.76
N GLY A 82 -3.84 0.05 -24.63
CA GLY A 82 -4.40 -0.30 -23.34
C GLY A 82 -4.07 -1.73 -22.93
N ARG A 83 -2.91 -2.26 -23.34
CA ARG A 83 -2.36 -3.59 -23.02
C ARG A 83 -0.85 -3.52 -22.98
N ILE A 84 -0.21 -4.41 -22.22
CA ILE A 84 1.25 -4.57 -22.27
C ILE A 84 1.57 -5.52 -23.45
N PRO A 85 2.45 -5.14 -24.38
CA PRO A 85 2.91 -6.04 -25.42
C PRO A 85 3.63 -7.28 -24.87
N ASP A 86 3.38 -8.44 -25.48
CA ASP A 86 3.90 -9.74 -25.02
C ASP A 86 5.44 -9.76 -25.05
N GLU A 87 6.05 -9.08 -26.03
CA GLU A 87 7.50 -8.98 -26.15
C GLU A 87 8.15 -8.20 -24.99
N TYR A 88 7.45 -7.22 -24.41
CA TYR A 88 7.95 -6.51 -23.23
C TYR A 88 7.94 -7.44 -22.02
N VAL A 89 6.89 -8.23 -21.86
CA VAL A 89 6.79 -9.21 -20.77
C VAL A 89 7.84 -10.31 -20.91
N LYS A 90 8.06 -10.80 -22.13
CA LYS A 90 9.11 -11.79 -22.43
C LYS A 90 10.49 -11.26 -22.07
N GLY A 91 10.85 -10.04 -22.47
CA GLY A 91 12.14 -9.46 -22.10
C GLY A 91 12.30 -9.24 -20.59
N LEU A 92 11.22 -8.88 -19.88
CA LEU A 92 11.23 -8.83 -18.40
C LEU A 92 11.48 -10.21 -17.79
N ALA A 93 10.89 -11.28 -18.33
CA ALA A 93 11.10 -12.64 -17.87
C ALA A 93 12.54 -13.12 -18.13
N GLU A 94 13.08 -12.88 -19.32
CA GLU A 94 14.47 -13.21 -19.68
C GLU A 94 15.51 -12.50 -18.79
N LEU A 95 15.18 -11.30 -18.29
CA LEU A 95 16.01 -10.56 -17.33
C LEU A 95 15.81 -10.99 -15.86
N GLY A 96 14.86 -11.87 -15.58
CA GLY A 96 14.56 -12.36 -14.23
C GLY A 96 13.69 -11.42 -13.39
N CYS A 97 12.94 -10.50 -14.01
CA CYS A 97 12.12 -9.50 -13.30
C CYS A 97 10.93 -10.12 -12.54
N PHE A 98 10.47 -11.32 -12.88
CA PHE A 98 9.45 -12.04 -12.10
C PHE A 98 10.04 -12.73 -10.85
N GLY A 99 11.37 -12.85 -10.78
CA GLY A 99 12.10 -13.48 -9.69
C GLY A 99 12.89 -12.53 -8.78
N LEU A 100 12.66 -11.20 -8.83
CA LEU A 100 13.46 -10.20 -8.07
C LEU A 100 13.75 -10.56 -6.60
N LYS A 101 12.72 -10.87 -5.79
CA LYS A 101 12.86 -11.23 -4.37
C LYS A 101 12.96 -12.73 -4.10
N ILE A 102 12.79 -13.56 -5.12
CA ILE A 102 12.83 -15.02 -4.97
C ILE A 102 14.30 -15.41 -4.71
N PRO A 103 14.58 -16.30 -3.73
CA PRO A 103 15.95 -16.74 -3.48
C PRO A 103 16.60 -17.38 -4.72
N GLU A 104 17.92 -17.20 -4.86
CA GLU A 104 18.69 -17.79 -5.98
C GLU A 104 18.59 -19.31 -6.03
N SER A 105 18.38 -19.99 -4.89
CA SER A 105 18.15 -21.45 -4.82
C SER A 105 16.89 -21.90 -5.56
N TYR A 106 15.94 -20.99 -5.78
CA TYR A 106 14.74 -21.22 -6.57
C TYR A 106 14.79 -20.48 -7.92
N GLY A 107 15.98 -20.11 -8.41
CA GLY A 107 16.17 -19.44 -9.70
C GLY A 107 15.83 -17.95 -9.74
N GLY A 108 15.58 -17.32 -8.58
CA GLY A 108 15.35 -15.88 -8.49
C GLY A 108 16.63 -15.04 -8.46
N GLN A 109 16.48 -13.71 -8.32
CA GLN A 109 17.61 -12.76 -8.26
C GLN A 109 18.11 -12.52 -6.82
N GLY A 110 17.34 -12.93 -5.80
CA GLY A 110 17.70 -12.77 -4.40
C GLY A 110 17.92 -11.31 -3.98
N LEU A 111 17.24 -10.34 -4.60
CA LEU A 111 17.34 -8.95 -4.19
C LEU A 111 16.66 -8.74 -2.83
N SER A 112 17.23 -7.82 -2.05
CA SER A 112 16.60 -7.31 -0.83
C SER A 112 15.35 -6.47 -1.18
N GLN A 113 14.54 -6.12 -0.19
CA GLN A 113 13.40 -5.21 -0.35
C GLN A 113 13.84 -3.85 -0.93
N PHE A 114 14.99 -3.32 -0.48
CA PHE A 114 15.58 -2.13 -1.08
C PHE A 114 15.85 -2.33 -2.58
N GLY A 115 16.55 -3.40 -2.97
CA GLY A 115 16.87 -3.69 -4.37
C GLY A 115 15.62 -3.87 -5.25
N TYR A 116 14.62 -4.59 -4.72
CA TYR A 116 13.31 -4.74 -5.36
C TYR A 116 12.62 -3.39 -5.61
N ASN A 117 12.56 -2.52 -4.61
CA ASN A 117 11.96 -1.19 -4.75
C ASN A 117 12.68 -0.35 -5.82
N ARG A 118 14.02 -0.43 -5.90
CA ARG A 118 14.80 0.25 -6.96
C ARG A 118 14.51 -0.29 -8.36
N ALA A 119 14.35 -1.61 -8.49
CA ALA A 119 13.97 -2.23 -9.76
C ALA A 119 12.56 -1.78 -10.19
N LEU A 120 11.59 -1.77 -9.27
CA LEU A 120 10.25 -1.25 -9.54
C LEU A 120 10.25 0.22 -9.96
N MET A 121 11.06 1.07 -9.33
CA MET A 121 11.19 2.46 -9.74
C MET A 121 11.69 2.61 -11.19
N LEU A 122 12.68 1.79 -11.57
CA LEU A 122 13.25 1.81 -12.92
C LEU A 122 12.25 1.31 -13.96
N VAL A 123 11.60 0.16 -13.72
CA VAL A 123 10.58 -0.41 -14.62
C VAL A 123 9.37 0.51 -14.72
N GLY A 124 8.88 1.03 -13.59
CA GLY A 124 7.74 1.94 -13.55
C GLY A 124 7.99 3.27 -14.26
N SER A 125 9.27 3.66 -14.44
CA SER A 125 9.63 4.85 -15.23
C SER A 125 9.43 4.66 -16.73
N ALA A 126 9.45 3.42 -17.23
CA ALA A 126 9.11 3.11 -18.62
C ALA A 126 7.60 3.14 -18.84
N HIS A 127 6.85 2.46 -17.96
CA HIS A 127 5.40 2.59 -17.85
C HIS A 127 4.91 2.03 -16.49
N PRO A 128 4.03 2.73 -15.75
CA PRO A 128 3.64 2.30 -14.40
C PRO A 128 2.89 0.95 -14.36
N SER A 129 2.15 0.58 -15.42
CA SER A 129 1.51 -0.75 -15.51
C SER A 129 2.51 -1.92 -15.46
N LEU A 130 3.75 -1.75 -15.93
CA LEU A 130 4.79 -2.78 -15.81
C LEU A 130 5.22 -2.95 -14.36
N GLY A 131 5.35 -1.84 -13.62
CA GLY A 131 5.61 -1.86 -12.19
C GLY A 131 4.49 -2.59 -11.42
N VAL A 132 3.23 -2.35 -11.79
CA VAL A 132 2.07 -3.02 -11.19
C VAL A 132 2.00 -4.51 -11.55
N LEU A 133 2.32 -4.89 -12.79
CA LEU A 133 2.42 -6.29 -13.20
C LEU A 133 3.39 -7.07 -12.30
N LEU A 134 4.60 -6.54 -12.12
CA LEU A 134 5.64 -7.15 -11.28
C LEU A 134 5.27 -7.11 -9.80
N SER A 135 4.71 -6.00 -9.31
CA SER A 135 4.34 -5.90 -7.90
C SER A 135 3.17 -6.81 -7.54
N ALA A 136 2.13 -6.90 -8.37
CA ALA A 136 1.03 -7.83 -8.13
C ALA A 136 1.52 -9.29 -8.15
N HIS A 137 2.49 -9.61 -9.02
CA HIS A 137 3.11 -10.93 -9.03
C HIS A 137 3.88 -11.22 -7.73
N GLN A 138 4.75 -10.31 -7.26
CA GLN A 138 5.72 -10.63 -6.20
C GLN A 138 5.42 -10.07 -4.81
N SER A 139 4.56 -9.06 -4.68
CA SER A 139 4.20 -8.46 -3.39
C SER A 139 3.00 -9.15 -2.75
N ILE A 140 2.07 -9.69 -3.56
CA ILE A 140 0.83 -10.33 -3.09
C ILE A 140 0.51 -11.65 -3.79
N GLY A 141 1.01 -11.86 -5.01
CA GLY A 141 0.90 -13.12 -5.74
C GLY A 141 1.76 -14.23 -5.13
N VAL A 142 1.69 -15.42 -5.73
CA VAL A 142 2.20 -16.70 -5.21
C VAL A 142 3.56 -16.63 -4.48
N PRO A 143 4.60 -15.93 -4.97
CA PRO A 143 5.90 -15.86 -4.31
C PRO A 143 5.87 -15.46 -2.83
N GLU A 144 5.10 -14.43 -2.46
CA GLU A 144 5.17 -13.86 -1.10
C GLU A 144 4.41 -14.71 -0.07
N PRO A 145 3.15 -15.14 -0.30
CA PRO A 145 2.46 -16.08 0.59
C PRO A 145 3.23 -17.39 0.78
N LEU A 146 3.86 -17.95 -0.27
CA LEU A 146 4.66 -19.17 -0.13
C LEU A 146 5.97 -18.95 0.63
N LYS A 147 6.61 -17.79 0.46
CA LYS A 147 7.80 -17.44 1.25
C LYS A 147 7.45 -17.35 2.75
N LEU A 148 6.27 -16.84 3.08
CA LEU A 148 5.83 -16.62 4.47
C LEU A 148 5.24 -17.88 5.13
N ALA A 149 4.43 -18.65 4.40
CA ALA A 149 3.60 -19.71 4.97
C ALA A 149 3.59 -21.02 4.15
N GLY A 150 4.35 -21.09 3.05
CA GLY A 150 4.43 -22.30 2.23
C GLY A 150 5.30 -23.38 2.84
N THR A 151 4.99 -24.64 2.54
CA THR A 151 5.86 -25.78 2.85
C THR A 151 7.07 -25.80 1.92
N ASP A 152 8.08 -26.61 2.26
CA ASP A 152 9.29 -26.69 1.43
C ASP A 152 8.99 -27.34 0.07
N GLU A 153 8.03 -28.27 0.01
CA GLU A 153 7.54 -28.86 -1.23
C GLU A 153 6.86 -27.82 -2.12
N GLN A 154 5.96 -27.00 -1.55
CA GLN A 154 5.30 -25.91 -2.29
C GLN A 154 6.31 -24.89 -2.82
N LYS A 155 7.31 -24.54 -2.01
CA LYS A 155 8.37 -23.61 -2.44
C LYS A 155 9.19 -24.18 -3.58
N ALA A 156 9.58 -25.46 -3.49
CA ALA A 156 10.34 -26.15 -4.52
C ALA A 156 9.55 -26.31 -5.83
N GLU A 157 8.23 -26.47 -5.75
CA GLU A 157 7.36 -26.60 -6.92
C GLU A 157 7.08 -25.25 -7.61
N PHE A 158 6.63 -24.25 -6.85
CA PHE A 158 6.05 -23.04 -7.44
C PHE A 158 7.03 -21.88 -7.58
N LEU A 159 8.01 -21.71 -6.68
CA LEU A 159 8.93 -20.56 -6.74
C LEU A 159 9.83 -20.57 -7.99
N PRO A 160 10.39 -21.71 -8.44
CA PRO A 160 11.13 -21.77 -9.70
C PRO A 160 10.30 -21.37 -10.92
N ARG A 161 9.02 -21.80 -10.95
CA ARG A 161 8.08 -21.42 -12.01
C ARG A 161 7.82 -19.91 -12.02
N CYS A 162 7.55 -19.33 -10.84
CA CYS A 162 7.40 -17.88 -10.69
C CYS A 162 8.64 -17.13 -11.18
N ALA A 163 9.83 -17.57 -10.78
CA ALA A 163 11.10 -16.97 -11.21
C ALA A 163 11.32 -17.06 -12.73
N ALA A 164 10.85 -18.14 -13.35
CA ALA A 164 10.91 -18.36 -14.79
C ALA A 164 9.85 -17.59 -15.61
N GLY A 165 8.95 -16.85 -14.96
CA GLY A 165 7.94 -16.02 -15.63
C GLY A 165 6.50 -16.53 -15.54
N ALA A 166 6.20 -17.51 -14.67
CA ALA A 166 4.82 -17.89 -14.36
C ALA A 166 4.10 -16.73 -13.66
N VAL A 167 3.51 -15.83 -14.43
CA VAL A 167 2.82 -14.65 -13.89
C VAL A 167 1.75 -15.11 -12.92
N SER A 168 1.68 -14.45 -11.76
CA SER A 168 0.70 -14.79 -10.75
C SER A 168 -0.26 -13.65 -10.43
N ALA A 169 -1.46 -14.02 -10.02
CA ALA A 169 -2.51 -13.11 -9.56
C ALA A 169 -2.97 -13.43 -8.14
N PHE A 170 -3.51 -12.43 -7.45
CA PHE A 170 -4.07 -12.55 -6.10
C PHE A 170 -5.57 -12.28 -6.13
N LEU A 171 -6.37 -13.27 -5.72
CA LEU A 171 -7.83 -13.30 -5.90
C LEU A 171 -8.53 -13.30 -4.53
N LEU A 172 -8.78 -12.10 -4.01
CA LEU A 172 -9.46 -11.88 -2.73
C LEU A 172 -10.85 -11.25 -2.91
N THR A 173 -10.89 -10.08 -3.54
CA THR A 173 -12.06 -9.22 -3.71
C THR A 173 -13.18 -9.89 -4.51
N GLU A 174 -14.43 -9.62 -4.12
CA GLU A 174 -15.66 -10.09 -4.79
C GLU A 174 -16.56 -8.89 -5.12
N PRO A 175 -17.58 -9.03 -5.98
CA PRO A 175 -18.43 -7.91 -6.42
C PRO A 175 -18.99 -7.02 -5.30
N ASP A 176 -19.35 -7.60 -4.15
CA ASP A 176 -19.87 -6.88 -2.98
C ASP A 176 -18.94 -6.93 -1.75
N VAL A 177 -17.69 -7.40 -1.94
CA VAL A 177 -16.71 -7.65 -0.87
C VAL A 177 -15.35 -7.04 -1.22
N GLY A 178 -15.04 -5.90 -0.61
CA GLY A 178 -13.73 -5.23 -0.70
C GLY A 178 -12.98 -5.23 0.64
N SER A 179 -13.12 -4.14 1.39
CA SER A 179 -12.44 -3.92 2.68
C SER A 179 -12.93 -4.82 3.83
N ASP A 180 -14.07 -5.50 3.66
CA ASP A 180 -14.66 -6.42 4.64
C ASP A 180 -14.67 -7.88 4.14
N PRO A 181 -13.53 -8.60 4.20
CA PRO A 181 -13.44 -9.97 3.73
C PRO A 181 -14.29 -10.96 4.56
N ALA A 182 -14.87 -10.55 5.69
CA ALA A 182 -15.74 -11.41 6.49
C ALA A 182 -17.02 -11.80 5.75
N ARG A 183 -17.45 -10.99 4.77
CA ARG A 183 -18.60 -11.24 3.90
C ARG A 183 -18.28 -12.09 2.66
N MET A 184 -17.05 -12.60 2.53
CA MET A 184 -16.64 -13.45 1.41
C MET A 184 -17.56 -14.66 1.24
N ALA A 185 -18.10 -14.79 0.03
CA ALA A 185 -19.03 -15.81 -0.41
C ALA A 185 -18.39 -16.92 -1.26
N SER A 186 -17.19 -16.73 -1.83
CA SER A 186 -16.47 -17.83 -2.47
C SER A 186 -16.17 -18.95 -1.47
N THR A 187 -16.42 -20.20 -1.86
CA THR A 187 -16.27 -21.38 -1.00
C THR A 187 -15.18 -22.32 -1.49
N ALA A 188 -14.57 -23.06 -0.57
CA ALA A 188 -13.70 -24.20 -0.84
C ALA A 188 -14.21 -25.41 -0.03
N THR A 189 -15.00 -26.27 -0.66
CA THR A 189 -15.61 -27.43 0.01
C THR A 189 -14.64 -28.60 -0.01
N PRO A 190 -14.29 -29.22 1.13
CA PRO A 190 -13.50 -30.45 1.13
C PRO A 190 -14.21 -31.56 0.36
N ILE A 191 -13.48 -32.25 -0.52
CA ILE A 191 -13.94 -33.38 -1.33
C ILE A 191 -12.94 -34.53 -1.25
N GLU A 192 -13.29 -35.71 -1.80
CA GLU A 192 -12.40 -36.88 -1.84
C GLU A 192 -11.79 -37.21 -0.46
N ASP A 193 -12.66 -37.29 0.56
CA ASP A 193 -12.29 -37.51 1.96
C ASP A 193 -11.23 -36.53 2.50
N GLY A 194 -11.24 -35.29 1.99
CA GLY A 194 -10.35 -34.22 2.42
C GLY A 194 -8.96 -34.27 1.79
N THR A 195 -8.79 -35.00 0.67
CA THR A 195 -7.55 -34.97 -0.14
C THR A 195 -7.53 -33.85 -1.18
N ALA A 196 -8.70 -33.27 -1.48
CA ALA A 196 -8.85 -32.10 -2.35
C ALA A 196 -9.95 -31.15 -1.84
N TYR A 197 -10.01 -29.97 -2.44
CA TYR A 197 -11.05 -28.96 -2.25
C TYR A 197 -11.71 -28.65 -3.59
N GLU A 198 -13.00 -28.37 -3.56
CA GLU A 198 -13.76 -27.84 -4.70
C GLU A 198 -14.06 -26.37 -4.47
N LEU A 199 -13.54 -25.51 -5.35
CA LEU A 199 -13.68 -24.07 -5.27
C LEU A 199 -14.83 -23.57 -6.16
N ASN A 200 -15.66 -22.69 -5.59
CA ASN A 200 -16.75 -22.02 -6.28
C ASN A 200 -16.82 -20.54 -5.89
N GLY A 201 -17.09 -19.64 -6.84
CA GLY A 201 -17.30 -18.22 -6.57
C GLY A 201 -16.96 -17.30 -7.74
N VAL A 202 -17.06 -15.98 -7.49
CA VAL A 202 -16.67 -14.94 -8.44
C VAL A 202 -15.76 -13.93 -7.76
N LYS A 203 -14.59 -13.70 -8.37
CA LYS A 203 -13.60 -12.72 -7.91
C LYS A 203 -13.59 -11.52 -8.85
N LEU A 204 -13.52 -10.33 -8.27
CA LEU A 204 -13.53 -9.05 -8.96
C LEU A 204 -12.19 -8.33 -8.78
N TRP A 205 -11.84 -7.55 -9.79
CA TRP A 205 -10.61 -6.76 -9.86
C TRP A 205 -9.35 -7.61 -9.69
N THR A 206 -9.31 -8.74 -10.39
CA THR A 206 -8.23 -9.71 -10.32
C THR A 206 -7.03 -9.22 -11.12
N THR A 207 -6.19 -8.36 -10.53
CA THR A 207 -4.95 -7.90 -11.18
C THR A 207 -4.06 -9.08 -11.53
N ASN A 208 -3.56 -9.08 -12.76
CA ASN A 208 -2.91 -10.17 -13.50
C ASN A 208 -3.81 -11.37 -13.82
N GLY A 209 -5.05 -11.45 -13.34
CA GLY A 209 -5.90 -12.64 -13.49
C GLY A 209 -6.22 -13.00 -14.94
N VAL A 210 -6.19 -12.03 -15.85
CA VAL A 210 -6.38 -12.23 -17.31
C VAL A 210 -5.18 -12.93 -17.95
N VAL A 211 -3.98 -12.83 -17.36
CA VAL A 211 -2.71 -13.26 -17.94
C VAL A 211 -1.90 -14.20 -17.05
N ALA A 212 -2.46 -14.59 -15.91
CA ALA A 212 -1.80 -15.41 -14.92
C ALA A 212 -1.68 -16.86 -15.38
N GLU A 213 -0.59 -17.51 -15.01
CA GLU A 213 -0.47 -18.96 -15.00
C GLU A 213 -0.87 -19.52 -13.62
N LEU A 214 -0.54 -18.79 -12.54
CA LEU A 214 -0.81 -19.21 -11.16
C LEU A 214 -1.68 -18.19 -10.42
N LEU A 215 -2.58 -18.67 -9.59
CA LEU A 215 -3.48 -17.84 -8.79
C LEU A 215 -3.25 -18.15 -7.30
N VAL A 216 -3.28 -17.12 -6.46
CA VAL A 216 -3.57 -17.28 -5.03
C VAL A 216 -5.04 -16.96 -4.84
N VAL A 217 -5.86 -17.97 -4.54
CA VAL A 217 -7.31 -17.80 -4.34
C VAL A 217 -7.63 -17.83 -2.86
N MET A 218 -8.36 -16.82 -2.40
CA MET A 218 -8.94 -16.78 -1.06
C MET A 218 -10.38 -17.29 -1.12
N ALA A 219 -10.69 -18.34 -0.38
CA ALA A 219 -12.01 -18.93 -0.32
C ALA A 219 -12.34 -19.43 1.09
N ARG A 220 -13.62 -19.42 1.45
CA ARG A 220 -14.10 -19.89 2.75
C ARG A 220 -14.28 -21.40 2.76
N VAL A 221 -13.58 -22.08 3.66
CA VAL A 221 -13.83 -23.48 3.96
C VAL A 221 -14.98 -23.55 4.99
N PRO A 222 -16.06 -24.31 4.73
CA PRO A 222 -17.12 -24.50 5.71
C PRO A 222 -16.58 -25.26 6.93
N LYS A 223 -17.06 -24.90 8.12
CA LYS A 223 -16.73 -25.64 9.34
C LYS A 223 -17.52 -26.95 9.36
N SER A 224 -16.84 -28.08 9.47
CA SER A 224 -17.44 -29.41 9.57
C SER A 224 -16.59 -30.32 10.46
N GLU A 225 -17.04 -31.54 10.72
CA GLU A 225 -16.22 -32.52 11.44
C GLU A 225 -14.89 -32.73 10.71
N GLY A 226 -13.77 -32.71 11.44
CA GLY A 226 -12.42 -32.81 10.87
C GLY A 226 -11.88 -31.55 10.19
N HIS A 227 -12.69 -30.49 10.02
CA HIS A 227 -12.31 -29.25 9.34
C HIS A 227 -12.47 -28.03 10.25
N ARG A 228 -11.41 -27.23 10.39
CA ARG A 228 -11.40 -26.00 11.20
C ARG A 228 -12.34 -24.95 10.61
N GLY A 229 -12.48 -24.92 9.28
CA GLY A 229 -13.18 -23.90 8.52
C GLY A 229 -12.46 -22.55 8.52
N GLY A 230 -13.09 -21.56 7.89
CA GLY A 230 -12.59 -20.19 7.79
C GLY A 230 -11.99 -19.84 6.43
N ILE A 231 -11.57 -18.58 6.27
CA ILE A 231 -10.97 -18.11 5.02
C ILE A 231 -9.57 -18.73 4.88
N SER A 232 -9.35 -19.43 3.77
CA SER A 232 -8.13 -20.16 3.46
C SER A 232 -7.54 -19.70 2.12
N ALA A 233 -6.23 -19.87 1.95
CA ALA A 233 -5.50 -19.44 0.76
C ALA A 233 -5.01 -20.67 -0.03
N PHE A 234 -5.18 -20.67 -1.33
CA PHE A 234 -4.82 -21.80 -2.20
C PHE A 234 -3.98 -21.35 -3.39
N VAL A 235 -2.95 -22.13 -3.75
CA VAL A 235 -2.31 -22.02 -5.07
C VAL A 235 -3.14 -22.78 -6.10
N VAL A 236 -3.63 -22.08 -7.12
CA VAL A 236 -4.49 -22.67 -8.16
C VAL A 236 -3.90 -22.39 -9.53
N GLU A 237 -3.85 -23.40 -10.38
CA GLU A 237 -3.46 -23.23 -11.78
C GLU A 237 -4.57 -22.46 -12.52
N ALA A 238 -4.22 -21.39 -13.24
CA ALA A 238 -5.20 -20.50 -13.86
C ALA A 238 -6.02 -21.16 -14.99
N ASP A 239 -5.48 -22.21 -15.61
CA ASP A 239 -6.14 -23.02 -16.63
C ASP A 239 -6.91 -24.23 -16.06
N SER A 240 -7.02 -24.34 -14.73
CA SER A 240 -7.77 -25.44 -14.10
C SER A 240 -9.20 -25.51 -14.65
N PRO A 241 -9.71 -26.72 -14.96
CA PRO A 241 -11.11 -26.89 -15.37
C PRO A 241 -12.06 -26.22 -14.37
N GLY A 242 -13.00 -25.43 -14.89
CA GLY A 242 -13.96 -24.66 -14.08
C GLY A 242 -13.57 -23.21 -13.81
N ILE A 243 -12.35 -22.78 -14.17
CA ILE A 243 -11.96 -21.35 -14.14
C ILE A 243 -12.35 -20.68 -15.45
N THR A 244 -12.94 -19.49 -15.35
CA THR A 244 -13.24 -18.63 -16.50
C THR A 244 -12.96 -17.17 -16.16
N VAL A 245 -12.11 -16.53 -16.96
CA VAL A 245 -11.95 -15.07 -16.92
C VAL A 245 -13.08 -14.48 -17.78
N GLU A 246 -14.13 -13.98 -17.13
CA GLU A 246 -15.37 -13.55 -17.80
C GLU A 246 -15.20 -12.21 -18.50
N ARG A 247 -14.39 -11.32 -17.91
CA ARG A 247 -14.20 -9.93 -18.35
C ARG A 247 -12.78 -9.47 -18.08
N ARG A 248 -12.30 -8.58 -18.94
CA ARG A 248 -11.15 -7.70 -18.70
C ARG A 248 -11.68 -6.31 -18.37
N ASN A 249 -11.34 -5.79 -17.21
CA ASN A 249 -11.75 -4.47 -16.75
C ASN A 249 -10.92 -3.36 -17.40
N ALA A 250 -11.50 -2.17 -17.52
CA ALA A 250 -10.81 -0.96 -17.96
C ALA A 250 -10.92 0.12 -16.87
N PHE A 251 -9.88 0.94 -16.74
CA PHE A 251 -9.78 1.95 -15.69
C PHE A 251 -9.36 3.32 -16.24
N MET A 252 -9.51 4.36 -15.41
CA MET A 252 -9.09 5.72 -15.75
C MET A 252 -7.61 5.84 -16.14
N GLY A 253 -6.74 5.08 -15.46
CA GLY A 253 -5.29 5.09 -15.64
C GLY A 253 -4.74 3.68 -15.53
N LEU A 254 -3.42 3.56 -15.60
CA LEU A 254 -2.68 2.31 -15.74
C LEU A 254 -3.22 1.50 -16.91
N ARG A 255 -3.44 2.09 -18.09
CA ARG A 255 -4.20 1.45 -19.19
C ARG A 255 -3.70 0.06 -19.59
N GLY A 256 -2.41 -0.24 -19.41
CA GLY A 256 -1.84 -1.57 -19.64
C GLY A 256 -2.10 -2.61 -18.53
N ILE A 257 -2.79 -2.28 -17.45
CA ILE A 257 -3.05 -3.20 -16.34
C ILE A 257 -3.97 -4.32 -16.81
N GLU A 258 -3.53 -5.56 -16.61
CA GLU A 258 -4.35 -6.74 -16.86
C GLU A 258 -5.16 -7.04 -15.60
N ASN A 259 -6.47 -6.85 -15.67
CA ASN A 259 -7.34 -6.97 -14.51
C ASN A 259 -8.69 -7.53 -14.95
N GLY A 260 -9.27 -8.45 -14.19
CA GLY A 260 -10.46 -9.15 -14.65
C GLY A 260 -11.53 -9.45 -13.61
N VAL A 261 -12.55 -10.13 -14.12
CA VAL A 261 -13.56 -10.85 -13.33
C VAL A 261 -13.31 -12.33 -13.57
N THR A 262 -13.06 -13.09 -12.50
CA THR A 262 -12.72 -14.51 -12.59
C THR A 262 -13.77 -15.33 -11.87
N ARG A 263 -14.47 -16.20 -12.61
CA ARG A 263 -15.40 -17.18 -12.06
C ARG A 263 -14.69 -18.51 -11.83
N MET A 264 -15.07 -19.16 -10.73
CA MET A 264 -14.69 -20.52 -10.40
C MET A 264 -15.97 -21.33 -10.23
N HIS A 265 -16.07 -22.43 -10.95
CA HIS A 265 -17.15 -23.39 -10.80
C HIS A 265 -16.61 -24.81 -10.74
N ASN A 266 -16.78 -25.47 -9.60
CA ASN A 266 -16.30 -26.81 -9.32
C ASN A 266 -14.80 -27.01 -9.64
N VAL A 267 -13.99 -26.02 -9.26
CA VAL A 267 -12.54 -26.05 -9.51
C VAL A 267 -11.88 -26.96 -8.49
N ARG A 268 -11.36 -28.10 -8.93
CA ARG A 268 -10.64 -29.05 -8.07
C ARG A 268 -9.24 -28.53 -7.74
N VAL A 269 -8.92 -28.44 -6.45
CA VAL A 269 -7.61 -28.01 -5.94
C VAL A 269 -7.08 -29.07 -4.96
N PRO A 270 -5.87 -29.63 -5.17
CA PRO A 270 -5.28 -30.57 -4.23
C PRO A 270 -5.10 -29.97 -2.83
N ARG A 271 -5.25 -30.76 -1.77
CA ARG A 271 -4.96 -30.31 -0.40
C ARG A 271 -3.51 -29.83 -0.23
N ALA A 272 -2.58 -30.40 -0.99
CA ALA A 272 -1.18 -29.98 -1.02
C ALA A 272 -0.99 -28.52 -1.47
N ASN A 273 -1.98 -27.91 -2.11
CA ASN A 273 -1.94 -26.52 -2.58
C ASN A 273 -2.54 -25.52 -1.57
N LEU A 274 -3.06 -25.98 -0.42
CA LEU A 274 -3.45 -25.11 0.69
C LEU A 274 -2.20 -24.46 1.30
N ILE A 275 -2.16 -23.13 1.34
CA ILE A 275 -1.04 -22.37 1.91
C ILE A 275 -1.28 -22.21 3.41
N GLY A 276 -0.31 -22.62 4.23
CA GLY A 276 -0.46 -22.64 5.68
C GLY A 276 -1.52 -23.64 6.14
N ARG A 277 -2.28 -23.29 7.18
CA ARG A 277 -3.36 -24.14 7.71
C ARG A 277 -4.72 -23.62 7.27
N GLU A 278 -5.69 -24.51 7.25
CA GLU A 278 -7.10 -24.14 7.05
C GLU A 278 -7.51 -23.02 8.04
N GLY A 279 -8.14 -21.98 7.52
CA GLY A 279 -8.53 -20.78 8.26
C GLY A 279 -7.44 -19.72 8.44
N ASP A 280 -6.18 -19.96 8.06
CA ASP A 280 -5.09 -18.98 8.18
C ASP A 280 -5.01 -18.01 6.98
N GLY A 281 -5.90 -18.11 5.99
CA GLY A 281 -5.81 -17.39 4.71
C GLY A 281 -5.84 -15.86 4.85
N LEU A 282 -6.75 -15.31 5.64
CA LEU A 282 -6.82 -13.85 5.85
C LEU A 282 -5.58 -13.34 6.61
N LYS A 283 -5.07 -14.12 7.59
CA LYS A 283 -3.82 -13.80 8.28
C LYS A 283 -2.64 -13.73 7.31
N ILE A 284 -2.50 -14.74 6.44
CA ILE A 284 -1.46 -14.79 5.41
C ILE A 284 -1.57 -13.57 4.48
N ALA A 285 -2.79 -13.22 4.04
CA ALA A 285 -3.04 -12.05 3.20
C ALA A 285 -2.59 -10.75 3.88
N LEU A 286 -3.01 -10.51 5.12
CA LEU A 286 -2.66 -9.30 5.87
C LEU A 286 -1.16 -9.20 6.17
N THR A 287 -0.50 -10.31 6.49
CA THR A 287 0.96 -10.34 6.69
C THR A 287 1.71 -10.06 5.39
N THR A 288 1.26 -10.64 4.27
CA THR A 288 1.83 -10.41 2.92
C THR A 288 1.82 -8.91 2.57
N LEU A 289 0.72 -8.22 2.89
CA LEU A 289 0.57 -6.78 2.63
C LEU A 289 1.55 -5.91 3.44
N ASN A 290 2.10 -6.36 4.57
CA ASN A 290 2.98 -5.52 5.40
C ASN A 290 4.24 -5.07 4.65
N ALA A 291 5.00 -6.01 4.07
CA ALA A 291 6.14 -5.69 3.22
C ALA A 291 5.70 -5.35 1.79
N GLY A 292 4.65 -6.02 1.28
CA GLY A 292 4.13 -5.82 -0.08
C GLY A 292 3.74 -4.37 -0.40
N ARG A 293 3.20 -3.65 0.59
CA ARG A 293 2.85 -2.22 0.51
C ARG A 293 4.00 -1.31 0.06
N LEU A 294 5.26 -1.69 0.28
CA LEU A 294 6.42 -0.86 -0.08
C LEU A 294 6.62 -0.72 -1.60
N ALA A 295 5.96 -1.55 -2.41
CA ALA A 295 5.90 -1.36 -3.86
C ALA A 295 5.19 -0.04 -4.24
N ILE A 296 4.15 0.36 -3.50
CA ILE A 296 3.39 1.59 -3.82
C ILE A 296 4.22 2.86 -3.60
N PRO A 297 4.89 3.07 -2.45
CA PRO A 297 5.85 4.16 -2.28
C PRO A 297 6.97 4.16 -3.32
N ALA A 298 7.44 3.00 -3.80
CA ALA A 298 8.43 2.93 -4.87
C ALA A 298 7.92 3.56 -6.17
N LEU A 299 6.73 3.16 -6.64
CA LEU A 299 6.12 3.72 -7.85
C LEU A 299 5.75 5.21 -7.67
N CYS A 300 5.28 5.61 -6.49
CA CYS A 300 5.02 7.02 -6.14
C CYS A 300 6.30 7.86 -6.17
N THR A 301 7.41 7.31 -5.67
CA THR A 301 8.71 7.98 -5.64
C THR A 301 9.28 8.14 -7.03
N ALA A 302 9.19 7.12 -7.89
CA ALA A 302 9.59 7.22 -9.29
C ALA A 302 8.82 8.33 -10.02
N SER A 303 7.50 8.35 -9.83
CA SER A 303 6.59 9.38 -10.36
C SER A 303 6.95 10.79 -9.89
N ALA A 304 7.26 10.95 -8.60
CA ALA A 304 7.67 12.23 -8.02
C ALA A 304 9.02 12.71 -8.57
N LYS A 305 10.00 11.81 -8.73
CA LYS A 305 11.30 12.13 -9.36
C LYS A 305 11.16 12.57 -10.81
N TRP A 306 10.33 11.87 -11.58
CA TRP A 306 10.02 12.28 -12.95
C TRP A 306 9.33 13.65 -12.98
N SER A 307 8.36 13.88 -12.09
CA SER A 307 7.66 15.16 -11.96
C SER A 307 8.61 16.30 -11.64
N LEU A 308 9.55 16.11 -10.71
CA LEU A 308 10.58 17.10 -10.39
C LEU A 308 11.43 17.46 -11.60
N LYS A 309 11.88 16.44 -12.37
CA LYS A 309 12.66 16.65 -13.59
C LYS A 309 11.90 17.50 -14.61
N ILE A 310 10.65 17.13 -14.89
CA ILE A 310 9.82 17.85 -15.86
C ILE A 310 9.47 19.26 -15.36
N ALA A 311 9.10 19.42 -14.09
CA ALA A 311 8.79 20.72 -13.50
C ALA A 311 9.99 21.67 -13.61
N ARG A 312 11.21 21.18 -13.31
CA ARG A 312 12.44 21.95 -13.48
C ARG A 312 12.63 22.39 -14.93
N GLU A 313 12.65 21.44 -15.87
CA GLU A 313 12.96 21.71 -17.28
C GLU A 313 11.92 22.62 -17.95
N TRP A 314 10.64 22.35 -17.71
CA TRP A 314 9.57 23.17 -18.25
C TRP A 314 9.61 24.59 -17.70
N SER A 315 9.86 24.73 -16.40
CA SER A 315 9.80 26.03 -15.73
C SER A 315 10.98 26.94 -16.07
N THR A 316 12.09 26.37 -16.52
CA THR A 316 13.22 27.14 -17.08
C THR A 316 13.00 27.53 -18.54
N GLU A 317 12.27 26.71 -19.31
CA GLU A 317 12.07 26.93 -20.75
C GLU A 317 10.91 27.90 -21.04
N ARG A 318 9.79 27.76 -20.34
CA ARG A 318 8.58 28.54 -20.63
C ARG A 318 8.73 29.96 -20.09
N VAL A 319 8.62 30.96 -20.97
CA VAL A 319 8.62 32.38 -20.60
C VAL A 319 7.20 32.96 -20.57
N GLN A 320 6.85 33.66 -19.49
CA GLN A 320 5.64 34.49 -19.39
C GLN A 320 5.95 35.78 -18.64
N TRP A 321 5.36 36.89 -19.09
CA TRP A 321 5.62 38.23 -18.54
C TRP A 321 7.12 38.56 -18.48
N GLY A 322 7.87 38.19 -19.52
CA GLY A 322 9.27 38.57 -19.71
C GLY A 322 10.32 37.75 -18.94
N LYS A 323 9.94 36.72 -18.17
CA LYS A 323 10.88 35.82 -17.49
C LYS A 323 10.44 34.35 -17.51
N PRO A 324 11.37 33.39 -17.32
CA PRO A 324 11.03 31.98 -17.13
C PRO A 324 9.97 31.80 -16.05
N VAL A 325 9.02 30.89 -16.25
CA VAL A 325 7.88 30.75 -15.34
C VAL A 325 8.31 30.33 -13.93
N GLY A 326 9.44 29.61 -13.81
CA GLY A 326 10.04 29.24 -12.54
C GLY A 326 10.52 30.43 -11.68
N GLU A 327 10.70 31.61 -12.27
CA GLU A 327 11.08 32.84 -11.53
C GLU A 327 9.86 33.60 -10.95
N HIS A 328 8.63 33.16 -11.23
CA HIS A 328 7.44 33.67 -10.55
C HIS A 328 7.26 32.92 -9.23
N GLU A 329 7.12 33.65 -8.12
CA GLU A 329 7.06 33.09 -6.76
C GLU A 329 6.02 31.96 -6.63
N ALA A 330 4.83 32.14 -7.23
CA ALA A 330 3.76 31.14 -7.20
C ALA A 330 4.15 29.80 -7.85
N VAL A 331 4.98 29.81 -8.89
CA VAL A 331 5.51 28.59 -9.54
C VAL A 331 6.71 28.07 -8.76
N GLY A 332 7.59 28.96 -8.31
CA GLY A 332 8.74 28.62 -7.48
C GLY A 332 8.34 27.87 -6.19
N GLN A 333 7.22 28.25 -5.56
CA GLN A 333 6.67 27.55 -4.40
C GLN A 333 6.30 26.09 -4.73
N LYS A 334 5.66 25.85 -5.88
CA LYS A 334 5.27 24.52 -6.34
C LYS A 334 6.49 23.66 -6.67
N ILE A 335 7.50 24.23 -7.36
CA ILE A 335 8.77 23.56 -7.64
C ILE A 335 9.48 23.19 -6.33
N SER A 336 9.53 24.11 -5.36
CA SER A 336 10.13 23.87 -4.04
C SER A 336 9.41 22.74 -3.28
N PHE A 337 8.07 22.72 -3.30
CA PHE A 337 7.27 21.65 -2.73
C PHE A 337 7.57 20.29 -3.40
N ILE A 338 7.57 20.23 -4.73
CA ILE A 338 7.86 19.00 -5.49
C ILE A 338 9.26 18.49 -5.16
N ALA A 339 10.28 19.37 -5.14
CA ALA A 339 11.66 18.98 -4.85
C ALA A 339 11.84 18.42 -3.44
N ALA A 340 11.39 19.19 -2.43
CA ALA A 340 11.54 18.81 -1.03
C ALA A 340 10.74 17.55 -0.67
N THR A 341 9.51 17.43 -1.21
CA THR A 341 8.66 16.26 -0.96
C THR A 341 9.17 15.02 -1.69
N THR A 342 9.72 15.16 -2.90
CA THR A 342 10.37 14.04 -3.62
C THR A 342 11.53 13.46 -2.81
N TYR A 343 12.36 14.32 -2.21
CA TYR A 343 13.45 13.87 -1.34
C TYR A 343 12.94 13.09 -0.13
N ALA A 344 11.87 13.58 0.50
CA ALA A 344 11.25 12.95 1.66
C ALA A 344 10.54 11.61 1.32
N LEU A 345 9.90 11.51 0.15
CA LEU A 345 9.31 10.27 -0.37
C LEU A 345 10.35 9.16 -0.48
N GLU A 346 11.47 9.48 -1.12
CA GLU A 346 12.55 8.51 -1.26
C GLU A 346 13.19 8.19 0.09
N ALA A 347 13.39 9.18 0.98
CA ALA A 347 13.94 8.93 2.30
C ALA A 347 13.07 7.99 3.15
N ALA A 348 11.74 8.18 3.12
CA ALA A 348 10.78 7.33 3.82
C ALA A 348 10.75 5.92 3.24
N LEU A 349 10.71 5.79 1.91
CA LEU A 349 10.80 4.50 1.22
C LEU A 349 12.07 3.73 1.58
N ASP A 350 13.23 4.39 1.46
CA ASP A 350 14.52 3.76 1.71
C ASP A 350 14.66 3.33 3.17
N LEU A 351 14.21 4.17 4.12
CA LEU A 351 14.22 3.81 5.54
C LEU A 351 13.34 2.60 5.82
N SER A 352 12.11 2.59 5.30
CA SER A 352 11.19 1.45 5.49
C SER A 352 11.71 0.17 4.83
N ALA A 353 12.34 0.27 3.66
CA ALA A 353 12.94 -0.87 2.97
C ALA A 353 14.12 -1.45 3.76
N ALA A 354 15.02 -0.58 4.26
CA ALA A 354 16.15 -1.02 5.06
C ALA A 354 15.70 -1.63 6.41
N MET A 355 14.67 -1.08 7.05
CA MET A 355 14.07 -1.68 8.25
C MET A 355 13.45 -3.06 7.96
N CYS A 356 12.88 -3.26 6.77
CA CYS A 356 12.36 -4.55 6.31
C CYS A 356 13.48 -5.58 6.15
N ASP A 357 14.59 -5.17 5.52
CA ASP A 357 15.73 -6.02 5.21
C ASP A 357 16.51 -6.46 6.48
N GLU A 358 16.74 -5.55 7.42
CA GLU A 358 17.46 -5.87 8.66
C GLU A 358 16.69 -6.80 9.60
N ALA A 359 15.37 -6.91 9.42
CA ALA A 359 14.47 -7.70 10.26
C ALA A 359 14.66 -7.48 11.78
N ARG A 360 15.21 -6.33 12.21
CA ARG A 360 15.38 -5.97 13.63
C ARG A 360 14.16 -5.24 14.21
N ASN A 361 13.37 -4.64 13.34
CA ASN A 361 12.18 -3.86 13.68
C ASN A 361 10.91 -4.57 13.18
N ASP A 362 9.80 -4.26 13.84
CA ASP A 362 8.48 -4.50 13.27
C ASP A 362 8.13 -3.32 12.36
N ILE A 363 7.92 -3.58 11.07
CA ILE A 363 7.75 -2.55 10.03
C ILE A 363 6.29 -2.25 9.70
N ARG A 364 5.33 -2.94 10.33
CA ARG A 364 3.92 -2.92 9.88
C ARG A 364 3.34 -1.50 9.85
N ILE A 365 3.69 -0.67 10.83
CA ILE A 365 3.22 0.72 10.92
C ILE A 365 4.03 1.60 9.97
N GLU A 366 5.34 1.43 9.89
CA GLU A 366 6.25 2.19 9.04
C GLU A 366 5.91 2.02 7.56
N ALA A 367 5.69 0.79 7.10
CA ALA A 367 5.28 0.50 5.73
C ALA A 367 3.87 1.05 5.43
N ALA A 368 2.96 0.98 6.41
CA ALA A 368 1.63 1.56 6.29
C ALA A 368 1.66 3.10 6.18
N LEU A 369 2.47 3.77 7.02
CA LEU A 369 2.70 5.21 6.96
C LEU A 369 3.35 5.61 5.63
N ALA A 370 4.37 4.87 5.18
CA ALA A 370 5.02 5.11 3.89
C ALA A 370 4.02 5.01 2.74
N LYS A 371 3.19 3.95 2.70
CA LYS A 371 2.14 3.76 1.67
C LYS A 371 1.15 4.90 1.68
N LEU A 372 0.53 5.17 2.84
CA LEU A 372 -0.46 6.23 2.99
C LEU A 372 0.10 7.56 2.54
N TRP A 373 1.22 7.98 3.13
CA TRP A 373 1.81 9.28 2.88
C TRP A 373 2.30 9.45 1.44
N ALA A 374 2.95 8.42 0.88
CA ALA A 374 3.45 8.49 -0.48
C ALA A 374 2.35 8.57 -1.52
N SER A 375 1.24 7.85 -1.33
CA SER A 375 0.09 7.89 -2.24
C SER A 375 -0.61 9.25 -2.25
N GLU A 376 -0.74 9.90 -1.09
CA GLU A 376 -1.35 11.24 -0.98
C GLU A 376 -0.45 12.34 -1.55
N MET A 377 0.84 12.32 -1.19
CA MET A 377 1.80 13.35 -1.63
C MET A 377 2.10 13.27 -3.12
N SER A 378 2.20 12.07 -3.69
CA SER A 378 2.44 11.90 -5.13
C SER A 378 1.27 12.39 -5.98
N CYS A 379 0.02 12.21 -5.54
CA CYS A 379 -1.15 12.78 -6.21
C CYS A 379 -1.08 14.31 -6.22
N THR A 380 -0.72 14.93 -5.09
CA THR A 380 -0.50 16.39 -5.01
C THR A 380 0.61 16.84 -5.95
N ILE A 381 1.74 16.12 -6.00
CA ILE A 381 2.86 16.44 -6.91
C ILE A 381 2.43 16.38 -8.38
N ALA A 382 1.64 15.38 -8.76
CA ALA A 382 1.16 15.22 -10.14
C ALA A 382 0.18 16.32 -10.55
N ASP A 383 -0.75 16.68 -9.66
CA ASP A 383 -1.66 17.81 -9.86
C ASP A 383 -0.87 19.12 -10.04
N GLU A 384 0.11 19.35 -9.17
CA GLU A 384 0.97 20.52 -9.25
C GLU A 384 1.82 20.56 -10.54
N LEU A 385 2.26 19.40 -11.04
CA LEU A 385 2.94 19.31 -12.32
C LEU A 385 2.03 19.70 -13.49
N VAL A 386 0.78 19.23 -13.49
CA VAL A 386 -0.22 19.63 -14.49
C VAL A 386 -0.42 21.16 -14.44
N GLN A 387 -0.58 21.71 -13.24
CA GLN A 387 -0.77 23.15 -13.04
C GLN A 387 0.43 23.97 -13.52
N ILE A 388 1.66 23.55 -13.22
CA ILE A 388 2.89 24.19 -13.71
C ILE A 388 2.97 24.19 -15.25
N ARG A 389 2.46 23.14 -15.90
CA ARG A 389 2.45 23.00 -17.36
C ARG A 389 1.25 23.66 -18.06
N GLY A 390 0.24 24.09 -17.31
CA GLY A 390 -0.97 24.70 -17.86
C GLY A 390 -1.66 23.81 -18.88
N GLY A 391 -2.08 24.36 -20.04
CA GLY A 391 -2.75 23.58 -21.09
C GLY A 391 -1.95 22.36 -21.59
N ARG A 392 -0.61 22.44 -21.60
CA ARG A 392 0.26 21.30 -21.96
C ARG A 392 0.33 20.22 -20.88
N GLY A 393 -0.09 20.54 -19.66
CA GLY A 393 -0.26 19.58 -18.58
C GLY A 393 -1.53 18.74 -18.76
N TYR A 394 -2.56 19.30 -19.38
CA TYR A 394 -3.85 18.65 -19.64
C TYR A 394 -3.92 17.93 -20.99
N GLU A 395 -3.13 18.37 -21.98
CA GLU A 395 -3.02 17.74 -23.30
C GLU A 395 -2.32 16.36 -23.20
N THR A 396 -2.83 15.36 -23.93
CA THR A 396 -2.26 14.00 -23.93
C THR A 396 -0.87 13.97 -24.57
N ALA A 397 -0.04 13.01 -24.15
CA ALA A 397 1.32 12.85 -24.68
C ALA A 397 1.34 12.62 -26.21
N ALA A 398 0.37 11.87 -26.73
CA ALA A 398 0.23 11.62 -28.16
C ALA A 398 -0.12 12.89 -28.95
N SER A 399 -1.03 13.72 -28.43
CA SER A 399 -1.39 15.01 -29.05
C SER A 399 -0.21 15.98 -29.10
N LEU A 400 0.55 16.08 -27.99
CA LEU A 400 1.78 16.88 -27.94
C LEU A 400 2.78 16.44 -29.02
N ALA A 401 3.02 15.12 -29.13
CA ALA A 401 3.94 14.55 -30.10
C ALA A 401 3.53 14.82 -31.54
N ALA A 402 2.22 14.72 -31.85
CA ALA A 402 1.69 14.90 -33.20
C ALA A 402 1.98 16.29 -33.78
N ARG A 403 2.18 17.30 -32.93
CA ARG A 403 2.54 18.67 -33.32
C ARG A 403 4.00 19.04 -33.02
N GLY A 404 4.87 18.05 -32.82
CA GLY A 404 6.31 18.22 -32.68
C GLY A 404 6.80 18.61 -31.28
N GLU A 405 5.95 18.53 -30.25
CA GLU A 405 6.37 18.75 -28.87
C GLU A 405 6.81 17.46 -28.18
N ARG A 406 7.60 17.61 -27.12
CA ARG A 406 7.98 16.49 -26.25
C ARG A 406 6.73 15.86 -25.63
N ALA A 407 6.59 14.55 -25.80
CA ALA A 407 5.45 13.73 -25.36
C ALA A 407 5.41 13.52 -23.83
N VAL A 408 5.25 14.60 -23.07
CA VAL A 408 5.19 14.55 -21.60
C VAL A 408 3.75 14.29 -21.15
N GLY A 409 3.46 13.06 -20.71
CA GLY A 409 2.14 12.65 -20.21
C GLY A 409 1.88 13.08 -18.76
N ALA A 410 1.73 14.37 -18.50
CA ALA A 410 1.40 14.87 -17.16
C ALA A 410 -0.04 14.51 -16.74
N GLU A 411 -1.00 14.56 -17.67
CA GLU A 411 -2.37 14.11 -17.43
C GLU A 411 -2.43 12.60 -17.13
N GLN A 412 -1.62 11.80 -17.86
CA GLN A 412 -1.50 10.37 -17.62
C GLN A 412 -1.01 10.09 -16.20
N LEU A 413 0.00 10.83 -15.73
CA LEU A 413 0.52 10.69 -14.36
C LEU A 413 -0.59 10.85 -13.31
N VAL A 414 -1.48 11.82 -13.47
CA VAL A 414 -2.63 12.04 -12.56
C VAL A 414 -3.58 10.85 -12.59
N ARG A 415 -3.88 10.33 -13.79
CA ARG A 415 -4.74 9.15 -13.95
C ARG A 415 -4.14 7.92 -13.30
N ASP A 416 -2.85 7.70 -13.50
CA ASP A 416 -2.12 6.50 -13.06
C ASP A 416 -1.88 6.48 -11.54
N LEU A 417 -1.69 7.63 -10.90
CA LEU A 417 -1.47 7.72 -9.45
C LEU A 417 -2.76 7.60 -8.63
N ARG A 418 -3.93 7.91 -9.20
CA ARG A 418 -5.19 7.99 -8.42
C ARG A 418 -5.53 6.70 -7.68
N ILE A 419 -5.23 5.56 -8.30
CA ILE A 419 -5.50 4.22 -7.74
C ILE A 419 -4.67 3.92 -6.49
N ASN A 420 -3.50 4.57 -6.32
CA ASN A 420 -2.61 4.32 -5.18
C ASN A 420 -3.22 4.70 -3.82
N ARG A 421 -4.25 5.55 -3.83
CA ARG A 421 -5.04 5.93 -2.65
C ARG A 421 -6.19 4.95 -2.35
N ILE A 422 -6.44 3.98 -3.23
CA ILE A 422 -7.60 3.07 -3.17
C ILE A 422 -7.15 1.63 -2.94
N PHE A 423 -6.30 1.07 -3.81
CA PHE A 423 -5.87 -0.33 -3.69
C PHE A 423 -4.83 -0.49 -2.56
N GLU A 424 -4.47 -1.75 -2.24
CA GLU A 424 -3.50 -2.04 -1.16
C GLU A 424 -3.93 -1.43 0.20
N GLY A 425 -5.25 -1.32 0.40
CA GLY A 425 -5.91 -0.60 1.49
C GLY A 425 -6.15 0.88 1.15
N SER A 426 -7.41 1.32 1.13
CA SER A 426 -7.74 2.73 0.88
C SER A 426 -7.13 3.63 1.94
N SER A 427 -6.89 4.91 1.64
CA SER A 427 -6.34 5.86 2.60
C SER A 427 -7.14 5.91 3.92
N GLU A 428 -8.46 5.76 3.85
CA GLU A 428 -9.34 5.71 5.03
C GLU A 428 -9.09 4.43 5.85
N ILE A 429 -9.04 3.27 5.20
CA ILE A 429 -8.75 1.99 5.89
C ILE A 429 -7.32 1.99 6.45
N MET A 430 -6.35 2.56 5.74
CA MET A 430 -4.97 2.69 6.22
C MET A 430 -4.89 3.55 7.48
N ARG A 431 -5.63 4.67 7.54
CA ARG A 431 -5.74 5.48 8.76
C ARG A 431 -6.36 4.69 9.91
N LEU A 432 -7.41 3.92 9.66
CA LEU A 432 -8.01 3.09 10.71
C LEU A 432 -7.09 1.96 11.19
N LEU A 433 -6.39 1.29 10.27
CA LEU A 433 -5.40 0.26 10.58
C LEU A 433 -4.28 0.84 11.45
N ILE A 434 -3.67 1.96 11.04
CA ILE A 434 -2.59 2.59 11.81
C ILE A 434 -3.13 3.09 13.17
N ALA A 435 -4.34 3.67 13.20
CA ALA A 435 -4.98 4.11 14.42
C ALA A 435 -5.25 2.96 15.40
N ARG A 436 -5.57 1.76 14.87
CA ARG A 436 -5.73 0.55 15.68
C ARG A 436 -4.39 0.06 16.23
N GLU A 437 -3.35 -0.02 15.39
CA GLU A 437 -2.01 -0.45 15.81
C GLU A 437 -1.39 0.50 16.84
N MET A 438 -1.62 1.82 16.75
CA MET A 438 -1.17 2.77 17.77
C MET A 438 -1.92 2.62 19.10
N ALA A 439 -3.22 2.28 19.04
CA ALA A 439 -4.05 2.08 20.23
C ALA A 439 -3.75 0.75 20.93
N ASP A 440 -3.07 -0.19 20.27
CA ASP A 440 -2.79 -1.54 20.76
C ASP A 440 -2.10 -1.58 22.13
N ALA A 441 -1.12 -0.69 22.38
CA ALA A 441 -0.47 -0.58 23.68
C ALA A 441 -1.42 -0.06 24.77
N HIS A 442 -2.32 0.86 24.42
CA HIS A 442 -3.35 1.39 25.30
C HIS A 442 -4.43 0.36 25.60
N MET A 443 -4.86 -0.41 24.61
CA MET A 443 -5.81 -1.52 24.76
C MET A 443 -5.22 -2.64 25.61
N SER A 444 -3.95 -3.02 25.35
CA SER A 444 -3.24 -4.02 26.15
C SER A 444 -3.09 -3.59 27.61
N ALA A 445 -2.78 -2.32 27.85
CA ALA A 445 -2.69 -1.77 29.21
C ALA A 445 -4.06 -1.67 29.90
N ALA A 446 -5.12 -1.34 29.15
CA ALA A 446 -6.47 -1.23 29.66
C ALA A 446 -7.13 -2.61 29.90
N GLY A 447 -6.73 -3.64 29.16
CA GLY A 447 -7.18 -5.03 29.34
C GLY A 447 -8.70 -5.17 29.45
N ALA A 448 -9.17 -5.89 30.46
CA ALA A 448 -10.59 -6.15 30.72
C ALA A 448 -11.45 -4.88 31.00
N LEU A 449 -10.86 -3.70 31.18
CA LEU A 449 -11.63 -2.45 31.37
C LEU A 449 -12.43 -2.05 30.14
N VAL A 450 -11.94 -2.39 28.95
CA VAL A 450 -12.55 -2.01 27.66
C VAL A 450 -13.54 -3.06 27.16
N ASP A 451 -13.50 -4.26 27.77
CA ASP A 451 -14.42 -5.35 27.47
C ASP A 451 -15.75 -5.14 28.22
N ARG A 452 -16.84 -5.05 27.45
CA ARG A 452 -18.19 -4.91 28.00
C ARG A 452 -18.61 -6.14 28.80
N ASN A 453 -18.13 -7.32 28.43
CA ASN A 453 -18.55 -8.62 28.97
C ASN A 453 -17.66 -9.15 30.10
N ALA A 454 -16.54 -8.49 30.40
CA ALA A 454 -15.64 -8.96 31.46
C ALA A 454 -16.25 -8.82 32.87
N GLU A 455 -15.93 -9.80 33.74
CA GLU A 455 -16.37 -9.83 35.13
C GLU A 455 -15.78 -8.67 35.95
N PHE A 456 -16.46 -8.32 37.05
CA PHE A 456 -16.04 -7.22 37.93
C PHE A 456 -14.60 -7.40 38.47
N LYS A 457 -14.21 -8.64 38.80
CA LYS A 457 -12.87 -8.96 39.31
C LYS A 457 -11.78 -8.72 38.26
N ASP A 458 -12.05 -9.09 37.01
CA ASP A 458 -11.12 -8.88 35.91
C ASP A 458 -11.01 -7.40 35.54
N LYS A 459 -12.14 -6.68 35.56
CA LYS A 459 -12.17 -5.21 35.43
C LYS A 459 -11.36 -4.52 36.54
N ALA A 460 -11.48 -4.95 37.79
CA ALA A 460 -10.71 -4.38 38.90
C ALA A 460 -9.19 -4.64 38.77
N LYS A 461 -8.79 -5.84 38.37
CA LYS A 461 -7.37 -6.17 38.12
C LYS A 461 -6.80 -5.36 36.95
N ALA A 462 -7.56 -5.23 35.87
CA ALA A 462 -7.19 -4.42 34.72
C ALA A 462 -7.12 -2.92 35.07
N ALA A 463 -8.00 -2.41 35.94
CA ALA A 463 -7.95 -1.04 36.48
C ALA A 463 -6.60 -0.72 37.13
N VAL A 464 -6.10 -1.62 37.97
CA VAL A 464 -4.80 -1.46 38.66
C VAL A 464 -3.64 -1.47 37.66
N GLY A 465 -3.64 -2.42 36.71
CA GLY A 465 -2.60 -2.52 35.67
C GLY A 465 -2.55 -1.30 34.76
N ALA A 466 -3.72 -0.84 34.28
CA ALA A 466 -3.86 0.36 33.48
C ALA A 466 -3.37 1.59 34.23
N THR A 467 -3.77 1.75 35.50
CA THR A 467 -3.35 2.87 36.35
C THR A 467 -1.82 2.91 36.48
N GLY A 468 -1.16 1.77 36.69
CA GLY A 468 0.31 1.68 36.75
C GLY A 468 1.00 2.10 35.44
N PHE A 469 0.48 1.64 34.30
CA PHE A 469 0.99 2.04 32.99
C PHE A 469 0.86 3.55 32.77
N TYR A 470 -0.36 4.10 32.92
CA TYR A 470 -0.64 5.51 32.66
C TYR A 470 0.06 6.44 33.67
N ALA A 471 0.15 6.06 34.95
CA ALA A 471 0.87 6.84 35.96
C ALA A 471 2.37 6.94 35.65
N LYS A 472 2.97 5.92 35.04
CA LYS A 472 4.38 5.96 34.60
C LYS A 472 4.56 6.68 33.28
N TRP A 473 3.69 6.44 32.30
CA TRP A 473 3.82 6.92 30.93
C TRP A 473 3.40 8.38 30.77
N PHE A 474 2.24 8.77 31.30
CA PHE A 474 1.66 10.09 31.03
C PHE A 474 2.52 11.26 31.54
N PRO A 475 3.12 11.23 32.76
CA PRO A 475 3.99 12.31 33.22
C PRO A 475 5.23 12.50 32.32
N GLN A 476 5.72 11.43 31.69
CA GLN A 476 6.86 11.52 30.78
C GLN A 476 6.54 12.36 29.55
N LEU A 477 5.27 12.52 29.17
CA LEU A 477 4.90 13.31 28.00
C LEU A 477 5.08 14.81 28.20
N ALA A 478 5.27 15.32 29.43
CA ALA A 478 5.33 16.76 29.68
C ALA A 478 6.60 17.43 29.16
N VAL A 479 7.76 16.79 29.36
CA VAL A 479 9.10 17.32 29.03
C VAL A 479 9.94 16.20 28.42
N GLY A 480 10.83 16.53 27.49
CA GLY A 480 11.69 15.56 26.84
C GLY A 480 12.89 16.20 26.15
N SER A 481 13.70 15.40 25.46
CA SER A 481 14.91 15.87 24.76
C SER A 481 14.62 16.97 23.74
N GLY A 482 13.42 17.02 23.17
CA GLY A 482 13.03 18.09 22.26
C GLY A 482 12.91 19.47 22.90
N THR A 483 12.79 19.59 24.23
CA THR A 483 12.83 20.90 24.93
C THR A 483 14.26 21.34 25.26
N VAL A 484 15.25 20.44 25.13
CA VAL A 484 16.66 20.73 25.41
C VAL A 484 17.31 21.31 24.14
N PRO A 485 17.77 22.58 24.13
CA PRO A 485 18.35 23.18 22.93
C PRO A 485 19.57 22.45 22.38
N ALA A 486 20.36 21.82 23.27
CA ALA A 486 21.57 21.06 22.95
C ALA A 486 21.31 19.60 22.52
N ALA A 487 20.06 19.14 22.47
CA ALA A 487 19.76 17.78 21.98
C ALA A 487 19.86 17.69 20.45
N TYR A 488 20.31 16.54 19.96
CA TYR A 488 20.44 16.19 18.54
C TYR A 488 21.44 17.06 17.76
N THR A 489 22.43 17.65 18.43
CA THR A 489 23.41 18.56 17.81
C THR A 489 24.25 17.90 16.72
N GLU A 490 24.38 16.57 16.74
CA GLU A 490 24.99 15.75 15.69
C GLU A 490 24.29 15.91 14.32
N PHE A 491 23.04 16.40 14.29
CA PHE A 491 22.28 16.72 13.08
C PHE A 491 22.45 18.16 12.58
N GLY A 492 23.29 18.97 13.22
CA GLY A 492 23.58 20.34 12.80
C GLY A 492 22.31 21.20 12.66
N THR A 493 22.10 21.81 11.49
CA THR A 493 20.94 22.67 11.21
C THR A 493 19.60 21.95 11.27
N LEU A 494 19.60 20.62 11.09
CA LEU A 494 18.39 19.77 11.13
C LEU A 494 17.98 19.39 12.56
N ALA A 495 18.86 19.57 13.55
CA ALA A 495 18.58 19.26 14.95
C ALA A 495 17.28 19.90 15.47
N LYS A 496 17.00 21.13 15.02
CA LYS A 496 15.77 21.87 15.36
C LYS A 496 14.49 21.17 14.92
N HIS A 497 14.55 20.41 13.82
CA HIS A 497 13.42 19.65 13.29
C HIS A 497 13.23 18.34 14.06
N LEU A 498 14.31 17.64 14.43
CA LEU A 498 14.21 16.47 15.30
C LEU A 498 13.66 16.82 16.68
N ARG A 499 14.08 17.95 17.26
CA ARG A 499 13.46 18.49 18.47
C ARG A 499 11.97 18.80 18.28
N PHE A 500 11.57 19.28 17.11
CA PHE A 500 10.16 19.50 16.79
C PHE A 500 9.40 18.17 16.67
N VAL A 501 9.99 17.15 16.05
CA VAL A 501 9.39 15.82 15.90
C VAL A 501 9.16 15.21 17.27
N GLU A 502 10.17 15.25 18.15
CA GLU A 502 10.07 14.71 19.50
C GLU A 502 8.96 15.39 20.32
N ARG A 503 8.91 16.73 20.32
CA ARG A 503 7.85 17.47 21.04
C ARG A 503 6.47 17.20 20.46
N SER A 504 6.38 17.07 19.13
CA SER A 504 5.11 16.81 18.45
C SER A 504 4.61 15.39 18.68
N SER A 505 5.51 14.42 18.75
CA SER A 505 5.19 13.02 19.14
C SER A 505 4.54 13.00 20.53
N ARG A 506 5.13 13.71 21.50
CA ARG A 506 4.52 13.85 22.84
C ARG A 506 3.20 14.60 22.80
N LYS A 507 3.08 15.68 22.01
CA LYS A 507 1.83 16.43 21.87
C LYS A 507 0.72 15.55 21.32
N GLN A 508 1.00 14.77 20.29
CA GLN A 508 0.09 13.82 19.67
C GLN A 508 -0.37 12.75 20.67
N ALA A 509 0.56 12.15 21.42
CA ALA A 509 0.25 11.18 22.46
C ALA A 509 -0.67 11.78 23.56
N ARG A 510 -0.41 13.02 23.99
CA ARG A 510 -1.30 13.73 24.93
C ARG A 510 -2.67 14.00 24.33
N SER A 511 -2.75 14.43 23.07
CA SER A 511 -4.01 14.65 22.37
C SER A 511 -4.83 13.37 22.26
N LEU A 512 -4.20 12.23 21.97
CA LEU A 512 -4.86 10.92 21.97
C LEU A 512 -5.34 10.55 23.39
N MET A 513 -4.54 10.81 24.43
CA MET A 513 -4.96 10.59 25.82
C MET A 513 -6.18 11.44 26.19
N TYR A 514 -6.20 12.72 25.83
CA TYR A 514 -7.36 13.59 26.06
C TYR A 514 -8.60 13.09 25.31
N ALA A 515 -8.43 12.60 24.09
CA ALA A 515 -9.50 12.01 23.30
C ALA A 515 -10.04 10.71 23.91
N MET A 516 -9.16 9.82 24.39
CA MET A 516 -9.56 8.62 25.13
C MET A 516 -10.32 8.97 26.41
N GLY A 517 -9.89 9.98 27.17
CA GLY A 517 -10.61 10.46 28.34
C GLY A 517 -11.97 11.07 28.00
N ARG A 518 -12.06 11.84 26.90
CA ARG A 518 -13.28 12.52 26.46
C ARG A 518 -14.33 11.58 25.87
N TRP A 519 -13.92 10.64 25.03
CA TRP A 519 -14.84 9.81 24.24
C TRP A 519 -14.86 8.33 24.67
N GLN A 520 -13.90 7.87 25.47
CA GLN A 520 -13.82 6.49 25.98
C GLN A 520 -13.96 5.47 24.83
N ALA A 521 -14.79 4.43 25.00
CA ALA A 521 -15.10 3.46 23.95
C ALA A 521 -15.62 4.13 22.66
N GLY A 522 -16.29 5.29 22.77
CA GLY A 522 -16.80 6.04 21.63
C GLY A 522 -15.71 6.65 20.72
N LEU A 523 -14.44 6.66 21.15
CA LEU A 523 -13.31 7.12 20.31
C LEU A 523 -13.21 6.32 19.01
N GLU A 524 -13.56 5.04 19.01
CA GLU A 524 -13.52 4.20 17.82
C GLU A 524 -14.39 4.74 16.66
N TYR A 525 -15.46 5.48 16.98
CA TYR A 525 -16.35 6.11 15.99
C TYR A 525 -15.92 7.53 15.60
N LYS A 526 -14.87 8.08 16.22
CA LYS A 526 -14.28 9.39 15.89
C LYS A 526 -13.16 9.20 14.86
N GLN A 527 -13.51 8.58 13.73
CA GLN A 527 -12.56 8.15 12.68
C GLN A 527 -11.79 9.33 12.06
N ASN A 528 -12.43 10.49 11.87
CA ASN A 528 -11.73 11.70 11.38
C ASN A 528 -10.66 12.20 12.36
N PHE A 529 -10.94 12.20 13.67
CA PHE A 529 -9.95 12.54 14.70
C PHE A 529 -8.76 11.57 14.66
N LEU A 530 -9.04 10.26 14.65
CA LEU A 530 -8.01 9.23 14.56
C LEU A 530 -7.19 9.37 13.27
N GLY A 531 -7.85 9.67 12.15
CA GLY A 531 -7.21 9.93 10.87
C GLY A 531 -6.25 11.12 10.92
N ARG A 532 -6.64 12.25 11.51
CA ARG A 532 -5.76 13.41 11.71
C ARG A 532 -4.56 13.08 12.61
N ILE A 533 -4.75 12.26 13.64
CA ILE A 533 -3.63 11.74 14.45
C ILE A 533 -2.67 10.93 13.56
N VAL A 534 -3.17 10.02 12.73
CA VAL A 534 -2.32 9.24 11.82
C VAL A 534 -1.59 10.13 10.82
N ASP A 535 -2.26 11.13 10.23
CA ASP A 535 -1.65 12.06 9.28
C ASP A 535 -0.52 12.89 9.93
N ILE A 536 -0.66 13.28 11.20
CA ILE A 536 0.44 13.88 11.97
C ILE A 536 1.60 12.90 12.08
N GLY A 537 1.32 11.63 12.41
CA GLY A 537 2.34 10.58 12.50
C GLY A 537 3.08 10.36 11.18
N ALA A 538 2.36 10.38 10.06
CA ALA A 538 2.92 10.24 8.72
C ALA A 538 3.91 11.38 8.38
N GLU A 539 3.55 12.63 8.68
CA GLU A 539 4.44 13.77 8.50
C GLU A 539 5.68 13.69 9.41
N LEU A 540 5.50 13.29 10.68
CA LEU A 540 6.61 13.13 11.63
C LEU A 540 7.58 12.01 11.21
N PHE A 541 7.05 10.91 10.68
CA PHE A 541 7.85 9.81 10.13
C PHE A 541 8.67 10.26 8.92
N ALA A 542 8.04 10.95 7.95
CA ALA A 542 8.71 11.48 6.77
C ALA A 542 9.79 12.52 7.14
N MET A 543 9.54 13.39 8.13
CA MET A 543 10.53 14.34 8.66
C MET A 543 11.74 13.60 9.24
N SER A 544 11.49 12.58 10.05
CA SER A 544 12.55 11.76 10.67
C SER A 544 13.40 11.09 9.61
N ALA A 545 12.78 10.41 8.65
CA ALA A 545 13.48 9.75 7.55
C ALA A 545 14.33 10.73 6.73
N SER A 546 13.79 11.91 6.40
CA SER A 546 14.50 12.96 5.67
C SER A 546 15.76 13.43 6.40
N CYS A 547 15.64 13.69 7.71
CA CYS A 547 16.77 14.09 8.54
C CYS A 547 17.82 12.97 8.66
N MET A 548 17.39 11.72 8.83
CA MET A 548 18.33 10.60 8.95
C MET A 548 19.10 10.37 7.65
N ARG A 549 18.43 10.44 6.50
CA ARG A 549 19.09 10.31 5.19
C ARG A 549 20.10 11.43 4.95
N ALA A 550 19.76 12.67 5.27
CA ALA A 550 20.67 13.81 5.13
C ALA A 550 21.89 13.67 6.05
N GLN A 551 21.69 13.17 7.27
CA GLN A 551 22.78 12.84 8.19
C GLN A 551 23.69 11.75 7.62
N ALA A 552 23.10 10.67 7.09
CA ALA A 552 23.86 9.55 6.54
C ALA A 552 24.77 10.00 5.39
N LEU A 553 24.25 10.81 4.47
CA LEU A 553 25.01 11.39 3.36
C LEU A 553 26.16 12.28 3.87
N ARG A 554 25.91 13.09 4.90
CA ARG A 554 26.95 13.92 5.53
C ARG A 554 28.05 13.08 6.19
N THR A 555 27.67 12.06 6.96
CA THR A 555 28.62 11.15 7.61
C THR A 555 29.45 10.37 6.58
N ALA A 556 28.85 10.00 5.46
CA ALA A 556 29.53 9.32 4.35
C ALA A 556 30.42 10.25 3.49
N GLY A 557 30.37 11.57 3.71
CA GLY A 557 31.10 12.54 2.88
C GLY A 557 30.58 12.62 1.44
N ALA A 558 29.30 12.30 1.20
CA ALA A 558 28.71 12.31 -0.14
C ALA A 558 28.68 13.73 -0.73
N PRO A 559 28.96 13.90 -2.04
CA PRO A 559 29.03 15.23 -2.67
C PRO A 559 27.70 16.00 -2.60
N GLU A 560 26.57 15.30 -2.62
CA GLU A 560 25.23 15.88 -2.51
C GLU A 560 24.79 16.21 -1.07
N ALA A 561 25.60 15.95 -0.05
CA ALA A 561 25.20 16.03 1.36
C ALA A 561 24.67 17.41 1.78
N THR A 562 25.24 18.50 1.23
CA THR A 562 24.77 19.87 1.47
C THR A 562 23.37 20.08 0.88
N ALA A 563 23.17 19.74 -0.40
CA ALA A 563 21.89 19.85 -1.08
C ALA A 563 20.82 18.97 -0.43
N ALA A 564 21.17 17.76 0.02
CA ALA A 564 20.27 16.89 0.77
C ALA A 564 19.84 17.51 2.10
N THR A 565 20.74 18.21 2.79
CA THR A 565 20.43 18.94 4.02
C THR A 565 19.48 20.11 3.77
N GLU A 566 19.66 20.84 2.66
CA GLU A 566 18.76 21.92 2.24
C GLU A 566 17.36 21.41 1.93
N LEU A 567 17.24 20.32 1.16
CA LEU A 567 15.96 19.70 0.82
C LEU A 567 15.26 19.15 2.07
N ALA A 568 16.00 18.50 2.97
CA ALA A 568 15.45 18.05 4.25
C ALA A 568 14.94 19.21 5.11
N ASP A 569 15.70 20.32 5.20
CA ASP A 569 15.28 21.52 5.95
C ASP A 569 14.04 22.17 5.34
N ALA A 570 13.98 22.29 4.00
CA ALA A 570 12.83 22.82 3.27
C ALA A 570 11.59 21.95 3.49
N PHE A 571 11.72 20.63 3.34
CA PHE A 571 10.64 19.68 3.59
C PHE A 571 10.11 19.81 5.02
N CYS A 572 11.00 19.81 6.01
CA CYS A 572 10.62 19.90 7.42
C CYS A 572 9.94 21.22 7.75
N LYS A 573 10.35 22.35 7.15
CA LYS A 573 9.67 23.63 7.32
C LYS A 573 8.23 23.58 6.79
N GLN A 574 8.02 23.01 5.60
CA GLN A 574 6.69 22.87 4.99
C GLN A 574 5.81 21.88 5.77
N SER A 575 6.37 20.73 6.18
CA SER A 575 5.71 19.71 7.00
C SER A 575 5.23 20.27 8.35
N ARG A 576 6.06 21.09 9.02
CA ARG A 576 5.68 21.78 10.25
C ARG A 576 4.44 22.67 10.11
N VAL A 577 4.21 23.27 8.94
CA VAL A 577 2.98 24.04 8.69
C VAL A 577 1.78 23.11 8.59
N ARG A 578 1.89 22.00 7.86
CA ARG A 578 0.84 20.97 7.76
C ARG A 578 0.50 20.36 9.12
N ILE A 579 1.51 19.97 9.90
CA ILE A 579 1.35 19.41 11.25
C ILE A 579 0.63 20.37 12.18
N ARG A 580 0.93 21.68 12.15
CA ARG A 580 0.22 22.66 12.99
C ARG A 580 -1.26 22.72 12.62
N ARG A 581 -1.58 22.83 11.32
CA ARG A 581 -2.97 22.81 10.84
C ARG A 581 -3.70 21.53 11.27
N LEU A 582 -3.05 20.37 11.17
CA LEU A 582 -3.63 19.10 11.63
C LEU A 582 -3.89 19.09 13.13
N PHE A 583 -2.96 19.60 13.95
CA PHE A 583 -3.16 19.70 15.40
C PHE A 583 -4.31 20.62 15.78
N ASP A 584 -4.47 21.74 15.08
CA ASP A 584 -5.57 22.67 15.32
C ASP A 584 -6.90 21.99 14.92
N ALA A 585 -6.93 21.34 13.75
CA ALA A 585 -8.08 20.61 13.23
C ALA A 585 -8.49 19.38 14.05
N LEU A 586 -7.68 18.92 15.02
CA LEU A 586 -8.11 17.89 15.97
C LEU A 586 -9.31 18.35 16.81
N TRP A 587 -9.38 19.65 17.11
CA TRP A 587 -10.36 20.21 18.05
C TRP A 587 -11.23 21.30 17.41
N ASP A 588 -10.74 21.95 16.36
CA ASP A 588 -11.47 22.94 15.57
C ASP A 588 -11.85 22.33 14.21
N ASN A 589 -13.04 21.74 14.12
CA ASN A 589 -13.55 21.05 12.93
C ASN A 589 -15.08 20.95 12.94
N THR A 590 -15.64 20.48 11.82
CA THR A 590 -17.07 20.32 11.57
C THR A 590 -17.56 18.87 11.70
N ASP A 591 -16.76 17.94 12.25
CA ASP A 591 -17.01 16.49 12.13
C ASP A 591 -18.41 16.06 12.62
N ASP A 592 -18.91 16.66 13.71
CA ASP A 592 -20.21 16.29 14.28
C ASP A 592 -21.40 16.88 13.48
N ASP A 593 -21.24 18.08 12.91
CA ASP A 593 -22.23 18.69 12.01
C ASP A 593 -22.25 17.95 10.67
N ASP A 594 -21.08 17.60 10.13
CA ASP A 594 -20.93 16.83 8.89
C ASP A 594 -21.61 15.46 9.01
N ARG A 595 -21.51 14.80 10.17
CA ARG A 595 -22.22 13.53 10.42
C ARG A 595 -23.74 13.74 10.36
N THR A 596 -24.24 14.83 10.91
CA THR A 596 -25.68 15.15 10.90
C THR A 596 -26.16 15.48 9.50
N LEU A 597 -25.40 16.28 8.76
CA LEU A 597 -25.69 16.66 7.38
C LEU A 597 -25.67 15.42 6.47
N SER A 598 -24.65 14.56 6.60
CA SER A 598 -24.53 13.31 5.86
C SER A 598 -25.75 12.41 6.04
N ARG A 599 -26.27 12.26 7.27
CA ARG A 599 -27.54 11.53 7.50
C ARG A 599 -28.71 12.16 6.74
N GLY A 600 -28.80 13.48 6.73
CA GLY A 600 -29.82 14.20 5.95
C GLY A 600 -29.75 13.88 4.45
N VAL A 601 -28.55 13.94 3.86
CA VAL A 601 -28.29 13.58 2.46
C VAL A 601 -28.73 12.14 2.20
N LEU A 602 -28.27 11.18 3.00
CA LEU A 602 -28.58 9.75 2.83
C LEU A 602 -30.06 9.41 2.99
N THR A 603 -30.82 10.21 3.76
CA THR A 603 -32.29 10.05 3.88
C THR A 603 -33.08 10.76 2.78
N GLY A 604 -32.41 11.37 1.80
CA GLY A 604 -33.04 12.08 0.69
C GLY A 604 -33.60 13.47 1.04
N ARG A 605 -33.25 14.04 2.20
CA ARG A 605 -33.78 15.34 2.67
C ARG A 605 -33.43 16.51 1.74
N TYR A 606 -32.31 16.41 1.03
CA TYR A 606 -31.76 17.48 0.20
C TYR A 606 -31.79 17.16 -1.30
N THR A 607 -32.64 16.22 -1.73
CA THR A 607 -32.78 15.82 -3.15
C THR A 607 -33.18 16.96 -4.07
N TRP A 608 -33.78 18.03 -3.53
CA TRP A 608 -34.07 19.25 -4.29
C TRP A 608 -32.79 19.93 -4.86
N LEU A 609 -31.60 19.65 -4.32
CA LEU A 609 -30.32 20.13 -4.89
C LEU A 609 -29.96 19.41 -6.21
N GLU A 610 -30.60 18.29 -6.51
CA GLU A 610 -30.37 17.48 -7.72
C GLU A 610 -31.23 17.97 -8.90
N GLU A 611 -32.15 18.91 -8.66
CA GLU A 611 -33.02 19.47 -9.71
C GLU A 611 -32.22 20.26 -10.77
N GLY A 612 -32.59 20.09 -12.04
CA GLY A 612 -31.97 20.79 -13.18
C GLY A 612 -30.86 20.00 -13.89
N VAL A 613 -30.55 18.79 -13.41
CA VAL A 613 -29.67 17.81 -14.10
C VAL A 613 -30.38 16.46 -14.24
N PHE A 614 -29.83 15.58 -15.07
CA PHE A 614 -30.24 14.16 -15.13
C PHE A 614 -29.00 13.27 -14.96
N ASP A 615 -29.19 12.07 -14.43
CA ASP A 615 -28.12 11.07 -14.34
C ASP A 615 -28.08 10.23 -15.63
N PRO A 616 -27.06 10.37 -16.49
CA PRO A 616 -26.96 9.59 -17.72
C PRO A 616 -26.71 8.09 -17.49
N SER A 617 -26.39 7.66 -16.26
CA SER A 617 -26.17 6.27 -15.89
C SER A 617 -27.44 5.55 -15.41
N GLU A 618 -28.51 6.28 -15.16
CA GLU A 618 -29.76 5.69 -14.68
C GLU A 618 -30.32 4.65 -15.67
N GLY A 619 -30.73 3.49 -15.16
CA GLY A 619 -31.24 2.38 -15.98
C GLY A 619 -30.17 1.50 -16.65
N THR A 620 -28.88 1.80 -16.51
CA THR A 620 -27.79 0.97 -17.09
C THR A 620 -27.48 -0.30 -16.28
N GLY A 621 -27.89 -0.37 -15.01
CA GLY A 621 -27.70 -1.53 -14.13
C GLY A 621 -27.86 -1.19 -12.65
N PRO A 622 -27.76 -2.17 -11.74
CA PRO A 622 -27.72 -1.93 -10.30
C PRO A 622 -26.37 -1.35 -9.86
N TRP A 623 -26.33 -0.71 -8.69
CA TRP A 623 -25.08 -0.21 -8.08
C TRP A 623 -24.02 -1.28 -7.85
N ILE A 624 -24.45 -2.49 -7.48
CA ILE A 624 -23.60 -3.66 -7.30
C ILE A 624 -24.27 -4.82 -8.03
N ALA A 625 -23.57 -5.40 -8.99
CA ALA A 625 -24.07 -6.55 -9.74
C ALA A 625 -24.18 -7.78 -8.83
N GLU A 626 -25.31 -8.49 -8.93
CA GLU A 626 -25.47 -9.79 -8.28
C GLU A 626 -24.84 -10.88 -9.14
N TRP A 627 -24.30 -11.91 -8.50
CA TRP A 627 -23.78 -13.09 -9.17
C TRP A 627 -24.41 -14.35 -8.58
N GLN A 628 -24.52 -15.39 -9.41
CA GLN A 628 -25.08 -16.68 -9.01
C GLN A 628 -24.04 -17.78 -9.15
N LEU A 629 -24.19 -18.84 -8.35
CA LEU A 629 -23.38 -20.04 -8.45
C LEU A 629 -23.71 -20.79 -9.75
N GLY A 630 -22.69 -21.26 -10.47
CA GLY A 630 -22.85 -22.02 -11.69
C GLY A 630 -21.67 -21.84 -12.65
N PRO A 631 -21.64 -22.59 -13.76
CA PRO A 631 -20.63 -22.43 -14.80
C PRO A 631 -20.76 -21.05 -15.45
N SER A 632 -19.65 -20.52 -15.97
CA SER A 632 -19.71 -19.31 -16.79
C SER A 632 -20.35 -19.63 -18.13
N THR A 633 -21.18 -18.70 -18.64
CA THR A 633 -21.67 -18.71 -20.02
C THR A 633 -20.82 -17.82 -20.93
N GLU A 634 -19.80 -17.15 -20.37
CA GLU A 634 -18.94 -16.22 -21.08
C GLU A 634 -17.76 -16.93 -21.73
N GLN A 635 -17.22 -16.34 -22.79
CA GLN A 635 -15.95 -16.79 -23.35
C GLN A 635 -14.84 -16.61 -22.31
N ASN A 636 -14.00 -17.62 -22.12
CA ASN A 636 -12.82 -17.49 -21.28
C ASN A 636 -11.80 -16.56 -21.94
N LEU A 637 -11.53 -15.42 -21.29
CA LEU A 637 -10.58 -14.40 -21.74
C LEU A 637 -9.15 -14.61 -21.22
N LEU A 638 -8.87 -15.74 -20.56
CA LEU A 638 -7.53 -16.08 -20.11
C LEU A 638 -6.55 -16.08 -21.29
N ARG A 639 -5.51 -15.24 -21.21
CA ARG A 639 -4.48 -15.04 -22.22
C ARG A 639 -3.10 -14.91 -21.54
N PRO A 640 -2.46 -16.02 -21.14
CA PRO A 640 -1.13 -15.97 -20.56
C PRO A 640 -0.13 -15.30 -21.52
N PHE A 641 0.75 -14.46 -20.99
CA PHE A 641 1.77 -13.77 -21.80
C PHE A 641 2.82 -14.72 -22.37
N LEU A 642 3.18 -15.74 -21.58
CA LEU A 642 4.27 -16.66 -21.86
C LEU A 642 3.72 -18.09 -21.98
N PRO A 643 4.43 -18.99 -22.69
CA PRO A 643 4.15 -20.41 -22.64
C PRO A 643 4.14 -20.92 -21.19
N SER A 644 3.32 -21.93 -20.90
CA SER A 644 3.23 -22.48 -19.55
C SER A 644 4.59 -22.97 -19.05
N THR A 645 4.89 -22.64 -17.81
CA THR A 645 6.07 -23.10 -17.06
C THR A 645 5.86 -24.45 -16.40
N ARG A 646 4.64 -25.01 -16.45
CA ARG A 646 4.36 -26.35 -15.92
C ARG A 646 5.19 -27.37 -16.70
N SER A 647 5.96 -28.19 -15.99
CA SER A 647 6.60 -29.34 -16.60
C SER A 647 5.53 -30.19 -17.29
N PRO A 648 5.74 -30.66 -18.53
CA PRO A 648 4.84 -31.64 -19.12
C PRO A 648 4.79 -32.82 -18.15
N SER A 649 3.64 -33.05 -17.54
CA SER A 649 3.44 -34.22 -16.70
C SER A 649 3.79 -35.43 -17.56
N THR A 650 4.79 -36.23 -17.12
CA THR A 650 4.92 -37.59 -17.63
C THR A 650 3.54 -38.24 -17.48
N PRO A 651 2.97 -38.78 -18.57
CA PRO A 651 1.57 -39.18 -18.65
C PRO A 651 1.14 -40.17 -17.55
#